data_AF-A0A7C4CYU7-F1
#
_entry.id   AF-A0A7C4CYU7-F1
#
_cell.length_a   1.000
_cell.length_b   1.000
_cell.length_c   1.000
_cell.angle_alpha   90.00
_cell.angle_beta   90.00
_cell.angle_gamma   90.00
#
_symmetry.space_group_name_H-M   'P 1'
#
loop_
_entity.id
_entity.type
_entity.pdbx_description
1 polymer ?
#
loop_
_entity_poly.entity_id
_entity_poly.type
_entity_poly.pdbx_seq_one_letter_code
_entity_poly.pdbx_strand_id
1 'polypeptide(L)'
;MVYLTTLSVKPFTHILELRKEIREGRIEEALNLANIYLYNELRDKYPEALALHYTPLYDPEEFLKRTYISEEMENIILKVMGGLSKLSYVYLDEKGTNILPVSKRVIVIPSALGGGKTHLLTTLYYVAKLYNEKGEKITEYFKNEKLIYGLKRIVEELKTYGKVKIVTIVGDTHVLAPSPDRPLVIENYKIHTPWGLLGYLLGEYDKIRSDDELYKQPEVDVLKNILRNKNVLILIDEAVEYLVRAVRLESVYQGYAEAFLSFIRNLAMVVNETPGSVLVVTLPAEFREGLLEKTYQHPEYVERLVSMLQRVSPEYHPPLTFERDVCSVFKKRLFENIDSDHVEKQVNEIINLIKDRAIRDSVFQESIKMKYGDINVFIEKLKTSYPFHPYFIELLVNIAVKNPSLGLTRYLLAFIARLLKHIYDLKDKSMYSLLTFITPWIIPLERTEFRIDLLRGMMSQIQIDFQRIYEQDVKSYSEIIDKFTHIVYPLDREEAKSIVKACLARTIWLSTIPGQGSKSSSAVKLYPKIGELPVLIYDPIVMEVITGADVVNVFKELEDSSIYLTKLSDDKVLYALLPDILTIIRQRYLTTTDFDALTKLEQLVQRKSFRPGKYVKNIILIYTSREKEIEDIVERDIESTDEPTLVIYLGLEEPSPSIQDLVLRRNNVVLLLPELNKDPREFGLYYTDKLRRVIGSEPLTVKDFVKSILKVFKVIEDLKNERDFLKTLVGKEEMDYVYKMLEDIRRETEKYIFITIYTILKKAIVGLQRIKYEVDLRPLEDEVKDLSVLSRYLEESLEKRGVLTKLEWSDIVSQLKEWSDVWDIDYSVKKPIRVSDLWNQLLNSISIRPHLLSFKDFEKVLETAYVNNLIAFKYNDKIFWLKHPYSRDEAESLIRERIEKDLTLHDWNRDVLNELQRRYVKLTDTEIVSPRIIVRDYINKLRKLAEVKPGEKVVKKLIVYTPSEQREFEEFIASFEDDSKLALALSKYPVVLIEEKPSRVFYVTIHNVNDIPYRDGEPQILEFDQRAFLKVYGQTVSDERYNVKVSLEIRDPDNKLIGKPVEKIVTTPGRFEITTEISEPGEYTAILRAEEQGGYKHSAKVLAKIRVRGELCVEKKIKIDEISSILEQEVLGRRIEIKSIEIKGVLKKFAVHGLHTLLKEFGNSRVRITGMVKTINKEEVIKIEFENADSNTISRIIPAIGKEDLEVNIKVKDLSIENLKRIKQNLGILFEPTQPVATLMEFTIKECKRV
;
A
#
# COMPACT_ATOMS: atom_id res chain seq x y z
N MET A 1 3.57 -49.54 -46.11
CA MET A 1 3.45 -49.21 -47.56
C MET A 1 2.00 -49.11 -48.03
N VAL A 2 1.09 -50.03 -47.68
CA VAL A 2 -0.31 -50.07 -48.19
C VAL A 2 -1.15 -48.81 -47.86
N TYR A 3 -0.86 -48.09 -46.78
CA TYR A 3 -1.61 -46.87 -46.38
C TYR A 3 -1.13 -45.57 -47.05
N LEU A 4 0.14 -45.52 -47.50
CA LEU A 4 0.68 -44.35 -48.22
C LEU A 4 0.14 -44.26 -49.66
N THR A 5 -0.34 -45.38 -50.20
CA THR A 5 -0.97 -45.49 -51.52
C THR A 5 -2.44 -45.06 -51.53
N THR A 6 -3.07 -44.85 -50.36
CA THR A 6 -4.49 -44.48 -50.23
C THR A 6 -4.73 -43.02 -49.83
N LEU A 7 -3.69 -42.28 -49.46
CA LEU A 7 -3.80 -40.84 -49.16
C LEU A 7 -3.97 -40.04 -50.46
N SER A 8 -4.89 -39.08 -50.47
CA SER A 8 -5.13 -38.18 -51.61
C SER A 8 -3.95 -37.23 -51.89
N VAL A 9 -3.10 -36.99 -50.88
CA VAL A 9 -1.89 -36.17 -50.94
C VAL A 9 -0.76 -36.87 -50.17
N LYS A 10 0.46 -36.84 -50.72
CA LYS A 10 1.64 -37.42 -50.07
C LYS A 10 2.35 -36.39 -49.18
N PRO A 11 3.00 -36.83 -48.09
CA PRO A 11 3.82 -35.93 -47.29
C PRO A 11 5.01 -35.35 -48.06
N PHE A 12 5.41 -34.12 -47.74
CA PHE A 12 6.51 -33.44 -48.45
C PHE A 12 7.82 -34.21 -48.36
N THR A 13 8.08 -34.92 -47.26
CA THR A 13 9.29 -35.73 -47.08
C THR A 13 9.36 -36.96 -47.98
N HIS A 14 8.26 -37.35 -48.63
CA HIS A 14 8.21 -38.42 -49.63
C HIS A 14 8.31 -37.87 -51.07
N ILE A 15 8.09 -36.57 -51.26
CA ILE A 15 8.11 -35.89 -52.55
C ILE A 15 9.47 -35.22 -52.77
N LEU A 16 10.04 -34.61 -51.73
CA LEU A 16 11.27 -33.85 -51.79
C LEU A 16 12.46 -34.63 -51.23
N GLU A 17 13.61 -34.39 -51.83
CA GLU A 17 14.89 -34.94 -51.41
C GLU A 17 15.72 -33.84 -50.74
N LEU A 18 16.03 -34.04 -49.46
CA LEU A 18 16.91 -33.15 -48.70
C LEU A 18 18.35 -33.32 -49.17
N ARG A 19 19.07 -32.21 -49.33
CA ARG A 19 20.49 -32.27 -49.73
C ARG A 19 21.33 -33.10 -48.76
N LYS A 20 22.27 -33.86 -49.31
CA LYS A 20 23.13 -34.79 -48.55
C LYS A 20 23.78 -34.16 -47.32
N GLU A 21 24.39 -32.98 -47.45
CA GLU A 21 25.08 -32.31 -46.34
C GLU A 21 24.13 -31.94 -45.19
N ILE A 22 22.88 -31.55 -45.47
CA ILE A 22 21.89 -31.26 -44.43
C ILE A 22 21.46 -32.55 -43.76
N ARG A 23 21.27 -33.63 -44.53
CA ARG A 23 20.96 -34.97 -44.00
C ARG A 23 22.05 -35.49 -43.07
N GLU A 24 23.30 -35.15 -43.35
CA GLU A 24 24.47 -35.47 -42.51
C GLU A 24 24.68 -34.47 -41.35
N GLY A 25 23.87 -33.41 -41.25
CA GLY A 25 24.01 -32.38 -40.21
C GLY A 25 25.17 -31.40 -40.45
N ARG A 26 25.79 -31.42 -41.64
CA ARG A 26 26.84 -30.47 -42.06
C ARG A 26 26.18 -29.20 -42.59
N ILE A 27 25.79 -28.31 -41.66
CA ILE A 27 25.08 -27.07 -41.96
C ILE A 27 26.10 -25.94 -42.10
N GLU A 28 26.29 -25.45 -43.33
CA GLU A 28 27.11 -24.25 -43.55
C GLU A 28 26.30 -23.00 -43.20
N GLU A 29 26.65 -22.39 -42.08
CA GLU A 29 25.92 -21.22 -41.58
C GLU A 29 26.06 -20.04 -42.55
N ALA A 30 27.27 -19.63 -42.97
CA ALA A 30 27.45 -18.67 -44.07
C ALA A 30 28.45 -19.11 -45.11
N LEU A 31 28.16 -18.63 -46.31
CA LEU A 31 29.13 -18.41 -47.36
C LEU A 31 30.17 -17.37 -46.92
N ASN A 32 31.45 -17.66 -47.10
CA ASN A 32 32.54 -16.73 -46.87
C ASN A 32 33.35 -16.61 -48.17
N LEU A 33 33.28 -15.42 -48.80
CA LEU A 33 34.00 -15.14 -50.05
C LEU A 33 35.52 -15.27 -49.88
N ALA A 34 36.06 -14.92 -48.71
CA ALA A 34 37.48 -15.07 -48.44
C ALA A 34 37.92 -16.54 -48.48
N ASN A 35 37.20 -17.43 -47.80
CA ASN A 35 37.51 -18.85 -47.82
C ASN A 35 37.38 -19.44 -49.23
N ILE A 36 36.36 -19.02 -49.99
CA ILE A 36 36.17 -19.42 -51.39
C ILE A 36 37.36 -19.01 -52.24
N TYR A 37 37.76 -17.74 -52.16
CA TYR A 37 38.87 -17.20 -52.94
C TYR A 37 40.20 -17.83 -52.53
N LEU A 38 40.44 -18.02 -51.22
CA LEU A 38 41.63 -18.69 -50.70
C LEU A 38 41.72 -20.13 -51.20
N TYR A 39 40.62 -20.90 -51.11
CA TYR A 39 40.57 -22.28 -51.57
C TYR A 39 40.78 -22.41 -53.10
N ASN A 40 40.28 -21.45 -53.86
CA ASN A 40 40.28 -21.51 -55.32
C ASN A 40 41.51 -20.89 -55.99
N GLU A 41 42.08 -19.83 -55.43
CA GLU A 41 43.11 -19.00 -56.07
C GLU A 41 44.47 -19.03 -55.33
N LEU A 42 44.45 -19.19 -54.00
CA LEU A 42 45.65 -19.06 -53.16
C LEU A 42 46.01 -20.34 -52.38
N ARG A 43 45.32 -21.45 -52.63
CA ARG A 43 45.47 -22.70 -51.87
C ARG A 43 46.90 -23.25 -51.86
N ASP A 44 47.56 -23.19 -53.01
CA ASP A 44 48.93 -23.68 -53.17
C ASP A 44 50.00 -22.63 -52.79
N LYS A 45 49.57 -21.39 -52.52
CA LYS A 45 50.46 -20.23 -52.27
C LYS A 45 50.48 -19.80 -50.80
N TYR A 46 49.47 -20.18 -50.02
CA TYR A 46 49.35 -19.80 -48.62
C TYR A 46 49.05 -21.04 -47.74
N PRO A 47 49.98 -21.48 -46.87
CA PRO A 47 49.85 -22.75 -46.15
C PRO A 47 48.55 -22.93 -45.35
N GLU A 48 48.02 -21.89 -44.73
CA GLU A 48 46.78 -22.00 -43.94
C GLU A 48 45.55 -22.23 -44.82
N ALA A 49 45.60 -21.90 -46.13
CA ALA A 49 44.51 -22.18 -47.06
C ALA A 49 44.35 -23.69 -47.34
N LEU A 50 45.38 -24.51 -47.09
CA LEU A 50 45.30 -25.97 -47.18
C LEU A 50 44.41 -26.59 -46.09
N ALA A 51 44.23 -25.89 -44.96
CA ALA A 51 43.41 -26.35 -43.84
C ALA A 51 41.89 -26.16 -44.08
N LEU A 52 41.49 -25.47 -45.15
CA LEU A 52 40.08 -25.27 -45.49
C LEU A 52 39.43 -26.59 -45.92
N HIS A 53 38.35 -26.97 -45.23
CA HIS A 53 37.54 -28.13 -45.61
C HIS A 53 36.74 -27.84 -46.89
N TYR A 54 36.65 -28.84 -47.78
CA TYR A 54 35.85 -28.73 -48.99
C TYR A 54 34.36 -28.64 -48.67
N THR A 55 33.68 -27.72 -49.33
CA THR A 55 32.23 -27.61 -49.40
C THR A 55 31.78 -27.57 -50.86
N PRO A 56 30.58 -28.12 -51.19
CA PRO A 56 29.97 -27.94 -52.50
C PRO A 56 29.87 -26.48 -52.96
N LEU A 57 29.86 -25.50 -52.04
CA LEU A 57 29.82 -24.08 -52.40
C LEU A 57 31.16 -23.50 -52.88
N TYR A 58 32.26 -24.25 -52.73
CA TYR A 58 33.57 -23.88 -53.25
C TYR A 58 33.74 -24.25 -54.74
N ASP A 59 32.84 -25.11 -55.25
CA ASP A 59 32.74 -25.45 -56.66
C ASP A 59 31.84 -24.43 -57.39
N PRO A 60 32.32 -23.80 -58.48
CA PRO A 60 31.55 -22.78 -59.19
C PRO A 60 30.21 -23.28 -59.75
N GLU A 61 30.18 -24.50 -60.28
CA GLU A 61 28.99 -25.06 -60.94
C GLU A 61 27.92 -25.43 -59.93
N GLU A 62 28.33 -26.13 -58.88
CA GLU A 62 27.44 -26.55 -57.80
C GLU A 62 26.94 -25.34 -57.01
N PHE A 63 27.76 -24.29 -56.84
CA PHE A 63 27.32 -23.01 -56.28
C PHE A 63 26.21 -22.36 -57.12
N LEU A 64 26.39 -22.22 -58.43
CA LEU A 64 25.38 -21.60 -59.30
C LEU A 64 24.08 -22.41 -59.34
N LYS A 65 24.16 -23.75 -59.37
CA LYS A 65 22.99 -24.64 -59.31
C LYS A 65 22.17 -24.45 -58.03
N ARG A 66 22.84 -24.13 -56.91
CA ARG A 66 22.26 -23.91 -55.58
C ARG A 66 21.84 -22.47 -55.32
N THR A 67 22.20 -21.54 -56.21
CA THR A 67 21.93 -20.11 -56.04
C THR A 67 20.64 -19.75 -56.76
N TYR A 68 19.72 -19.13 -56.03
CA TYR A 68 18.59 -18.46 -56.65
C TYR A 68 19.06 -17.11 -57.17
N ILE A 69 19.02 -16.93 -58.49
CA ILE A 69 19.40 -15.68 -59.15
C ILE A 69 18.15 -14.80 -59.22
N SER A 70 18.08 -13.75 -58.40
CA SER A 70 16.99 -12.76 -58.44
C SER A 70 17.15 -11.81 -59.62
N GLU A 71 16.09 -11.10 -59.99
CA GLU A 71 16.08 -10.11 -61.07
C GLU A 71 17.15 -9.02 -60.88
N GLU A 72 17.37 -8.56 -59.64
CA GLU A 72 18.45 -7.64 -59.28
C GLU A 72 19.83 -8.27 -59.51
N MET A 73 20.04 -9.53 -59.13
CA MET A 73 21.30 -10.23 -59.39
C MET A 73 21.54 -10.38 -60.91
N GLU A 74 20.52 -10.69 -61.70
CA GLU A 74 20.62 -10.77 -63.18
C GLU A 74 21.14 -9.45 -63.75
N ASN A 75 20.55 -8.33 -63.33
CA ASN A 75 20.95 -7.00 -63.77
C ASN A 75 22.39 -6.65 -63.37
N ILE A 76 22.82 -7.00 -62.16
CA ILE A 76 24.18 -6.74 -61.69
C ILE A 76 25.20 -7.60 -62.44
N ILE A 77 24.89 -8.88 -62.70
CA ILE A 77 25.73 -9.77 -63.52
C ILE A 77 25.96 -9.14 -64.89
N LEU A 78 24.89 -8.69 -65.56
CA LEU A 78 24.97 -8.04 -66.87
C LEU A 78 25.77 -6.73 -66.82
N LYS A 79 25.61 -5.91 -65.78
CA LYS A 79 26.34 -4.65 -65.61
C LYS A 79 27.84 -4.87 -65.40
N VAL A 80 28.19 -5.78 -64.49
CA VAL A 80 29.59 -6.11 -64.20
C VAL A 80 30.25 -6.70 -65.44
N MET A 81 29.65 -7.73 -66.03
CA MET A 81 30.22 -8.39 -67.20
C MET A 81 30.26 -7.42 -68.41
N GLY A 82 29.23 -6.61 -68.62
CA GLY A 82 29.20 -5.60 -69.68
C GLY A 82 30.26 -4.50 -69.50
N GLY A 83 30.49 -4.05 -68.27
CA GLY A 83 31.55 -3.09 -67.93
C GLY A 83 32.95 -3.66 -68.16
N LEU A 84 33.16 -4.95 -67.85
CA LEU A 84 34.39 -5.67 -68.16
C LEU A 84 34.60 -5.81 -69.69
N SER A 85 33.52 -5.95 -70.46
CA SER A 85 33.53 -5.94 -71.93
C SER A 85 33.65 -4.54 -72.54
N LYS A 86 33.84 -3.49 -71.75
CA LYS A 86 33.98 -2.09 -72.20
C LYS A 86 32.74 -1.54 -72.93
N LEU A 87 31.60 -2.21 -72.79
CA LEU A 87 30.33 -1.76 -73.36
C LEU A 87 29.76 -0.60 -72.54
N SER A 88 28.94 0.22 -73.19
CA SER A 88 28.17 1.30 -72.54
C SER A 88 26.71 0.88 -72.30
N TYR A 89 26.19 -0.08 -73.08
CA TYR A 89 24.85 -0.64 -72.97
C TYR A 89 24.80 -2.06 -73.55
N VAL A 90 23.78 -2.84 -73.18
CA VAL A 90 23.53 -4.22 -73.64
C VAL A 90 22.06 -4.35 -74.02
N TYR A 91 21.78 -4.96 -75.16
CA TYR A 91 20.40 -5.31 -75.54
C TYR A 91 20.02 -6.65 -74.91
N LEU A 92 18.82 -6.71 -74.33
CA LEU A 92 18.29 -7.88 -73.63
C LEU A 92 17.30 -8.70 -74.47
N ASP A 93 17.01 -8.25 -75.69
CA ASP A 93 16.15 -8.96 -76.64
C ASP A 93 16.64 -8.79 -78.10
N GLU A 94 16.12 -9.64 -78.99
CA GLU A 94 16.39 -9.59 -80.43
C GLU A 94 15.84 -8.33 -81.10
N LYS A 95 14.74 -7.77 -80.57
CA LYS A 95 14.05 -6.62 -81.15
C LYS A 95 14.76 -5.29 -80.88
N GLY A 96 15.76 -5.29 -80.00
CA GLY A 96 16.47 -4.08 -79.57
C GLY A 96 15.62 -3.14 -78.71
N THR A 97 14.48 -3.63 -78.18
CA THR A 97 13.52 -2.82 -77.43
C THR A 97 13.88 -2.69 -75.97
N ASN A 98 14.60 -3.66 -75.42
CA ASN A 98 15.02 -3.68 -74.02
C ASN A 98 16.54 -3.44 -73.92
N ILE A 99 16.93 -2.27 -73.42
CA ILE A 99 18.33 -1.81 -73.36
C ILE A 99 18.72 -1.60 -71.90
N LEU A 100 19.79 -2.26 -71.46
CA LEU A 100 20.38 -2.08 -70.14
C LEU A 100 21.66 -1.22 -70.24
N PRO A 101 21.72 -0.03 -69.61
CA PRO A 101 22.96 0.73 -69.51
C PRO A 101 23.96 0.01 -68.59
N VAL A 102 25.21 -0.11 -69.02
CA VAL A 102 26.31 -0.78 -68.29
C VAL A 102 27.57 0.09 -68.17
N SER A 103 27.45 1.40 -68.43
CA SER A 103 28.56 2.36 -68.43
C SER A 103 29.10 2.69 -67.02
N LYS A 104 28.35 2.37 -65.96
CA LYS A 104 28.77 2.56 -64.57
C LYS A 104 29.69 1.42 -64.14
N ARG A 105 30.90 1.76 -63.68
CA ARG A 105 31.96 0.78 -63.34
C ARG A 105 32.26 0.69 -61.85
N VAL A 106 31.69 1.58 -61.05
CA VAL A 106 31.74 1.51 -59.59
C VAL A 106 30.34 1.16 -59.09
N ILE A 107 30.21 -0.04 -58.56
CA ILE A 107 28.96 -0.60 -58.05
C ILE A 107 29.08 -0.73 -56.53
N VAL A 108 28.11 -0.18 -55.82
CA VAL A 108 28.02 -0.30 -54.37
C VAL A 108 26.85 -1.20 -54.03
N ILE A 109 27.09 -2.19 -53.19
CA ILE A 109 26.08 -3.14 -52.73
C ILE A 109 25.72 -2.80 -51.28
N PRO A 110 24.66 -2.00 -51.05
CA PRO A 110 24.12 -1.78 -49.72
C PRO A 110 23.35 -3.02 -49.27
N SER A 111 23.66 -3.52 -48.08
CA SER A 111 22.73 -4.42 -47.38
C SER A 111 22.94 -4.36 -45.86
N ALA A 112 21.84 -4.25 -45.13
CA ALA A 112 21.84 -4.14 -43.68
C ALA A 112 21.75 -5.49 -42.95
N LEU A 113 21.34 -6.55 -43.67
CA LEU A 113 20.70 -7.74 -43.06
C LEU A 113 21.38 -9.09 -43.41
N GLY A 114 22.65 -9.05 -43.83
CA GLY A 114 23.57 -10.19 -43.62
C GLY A 114 23.41 -11.46 -44.47
N GLY A 115 22.95 -11.40 -45.73
CA GLY A 115 23.12 -12.58 -46.60
C GLY A 115 22.58 -12.51 -48.02
N GLY A 116 22.82 -11.37 -48.68
CA GLY A 116 22.76 -11.27 -50.14
C GLY A 116 24.07 -10.78 -50.76
N LYS A 117 24.91 -10.04 -50.01
CA LYS A 117 26.13 -9.41 -50.55
C LYS A 117 27.20 -10.43 -50.88
N THR A 118 27.64 -11.21 -49.90
CA THR A 118 28.69 -12.22 -50.09
C THR A 118 28.26 -13.25 -51.13
N HIS A 119 26.97 -13.60 -51.18
CA HIS A 119 26.39 -14.40 -52.25
C HIS A 119 26.52 -13.74 -53.62
N LEU A 120 26.11 -12.49 -53.77
CA LEU A 120 26.24 -11.75 -55.02
C LEU A 120 27.71 -11.60 -55.44
N LEU A 121 28.61 -11.21 -54.54
CA LEU A 121 30.05 -11.13 -54.84
C LEU A 121 30.61 -12.49 -55.27
N THR A 122 30.21 -13.57 -54.60
CA THR A 122 30.60 -14.94 -54.97
C THR A 122 30.04 -15.32 -56.34
N THR A 123 28.79 -14.96 -56.65
CA THR A 123 28.22 -15.14 -57.99
C THR A 123 29.04 -14.39 -59.03
N LEU A 124 29.39 -13.13 -58.80
CA LEU A 124 30.21 -12.34 -59.73
C LEU A 124 31.61 -12.93 -59.92
N TYR A 125 32.24 -13.36 -58.83
CA TYR A 125 33.53 -14.06 -58.85
C TYR A 125 33.45 -15.34 -59.70
N TYR A 126 32.49 -16.22 -59.43
CA TYR A 126 32.34 -17.48 -60.18
C TYR A 126 31.89 -17.28 -61.61
N VAL A 127 31.08 -16.27 -61.91
CA VAL A 127 30.72 -15.93 -63.29
C VAL A 127 31.98 -15.50 -64.07
N ALA A 128 32.78 -14.60 -63.53
CA ALA A 128 34.03 -14.20 -64.17
C ALA A 128 35.03 -15.37 -64.30
N LYS A 129 35.10 -16.25 -63.29
CA LYS A 129 35.95 -17.44 -63.30
C LYS A 129 35.52 -18.46 -64.35
N LEU A 130 34.23 -18.81 -64.38
CA LEU A 130 33.66 -19.73 -65.37
C LEU A 130 33.78 -19.17 -66.79
N TYR A 131 33.70 -17.85 -66.96
CA TYR A 131 34.02 -17.23 -68.26
C TYR A 131 35.47 -17.51 -68.67
N ASN A 132 36.43 -17.33 -67.76
CA ASN A 132 37.85 -17.60 -68.02
C ASN A 132 38.14 -19.08 -68.36
N GLU A 133 37.33 -20.01 -67.82
CA GLU A 133 37.46 -21.46 -68.01
C GLU A 133 36.69 -21.98 -69.22
N LYS A 134 35.48 -21.45 -69.47
CA LYS A 134 34.48 -22.04 -70.39
C LYS A 134 33.96 -21.10 -71.47
N GLY A 135 34.28 -19.80 -71.43
CA GLY A 135 33.82 -18.82 -72.41
C GLY A 135 32.30 -18.72 -72.49
N GLU A 136 31.73 -18.83 -73.69
CA GLU A 136 30.27 -18.71 -73.95
C GLU A 136 29.40 -19.75 -73.25
N LYS A 137 29.97 -20.92 -72.91
CA LYS A 137 29.24 -21.97 -72.20
C LYS A 137 28.77 -21.54 -70.81
N ILE A 138 29.28 -20.42 -70.28
CA ILE A 138 28.76 -19.83 -69.04
C ILE A 138 27.24 -19.56 -69.09
N THR A 139 26.70 -19.30 -70.29
CA THR A 139 25.28 -19.02 -70.48
C THR A 139 24.38 -20.24 -70.20
N GLU A 140 24.94 -21.46 -70.21
CA GLU A 140 24.21 -22.71 -69.91
C GLU A 140 23.86 -22.84 -68.42
N TYR A 141 24.50 -22.08 -67.53
CA TYR A 141 24.23 -22.10 -66.09
C TYR A 141 23.04 -21.25 -65.67
N PHE A 142 22.43 -20.50 -66.60
CA PHE A 142 21.29 -19.63 -66.35
C PHE A 142 20.06 -20.14 -67.08
N LYS A 143 18.87 -19.88 -66.52
CA LYS A 143 17.58 -20.27 -67.11
C LYS A 143 16.77 -19.09 -67.65
N ASN A 144 17.06 -17.87 -67.20
CA ASN A 144 16.32 -16.69 -67.63
C ASN A 144 16.75 -16.25 -69.03
N GLU A 145 15.80 -16.22 -69.96
CA GLU A 145 16.06 -15.88 -71.38
C GLU A 145 16.68 -14.50 -71.58
N LYS A 146 16.25 -13.49 -70.80
CA LYS A 146 16.80 -12.12 -70.88
C LYS A 146 18.25 -12.08 -70.43
N LEU A 147 18.57 -12.73 -69.31
CA LEU A 147 19.94 -12.83 -68.81
C LEU A 147 20.82 -13.58 -69.81
N ILE A 148 20.36 -14.73 -70.32
CA ILE A 148 21.10 -15.53 -71.31
C ILE A 148 21.40 -14.71 -72.55
N TYR A 149 20.41 -14.01 -73.09
CA TYR A 149 20.58 -13.20 -74.31
C TYR A 149 21.58 -12.06 -74.10
N GLY A 150 21.42 -11.28 -73.01
CA GLY A 150 22.35 -10.20 -72.68
C GLY A 150 23.78 -10.71 -72.46
N LEU A 151 23.93 -11.82 -71.73
CA LEU A 151 25.24 -12.39 -71.40
C LEU A 151 25.95 -12.95 -72.63
N LYS A 152 25.24 -13.55 -73.61
CA LYS A 152 25.83 -14.00 -74.88
C LYS A 152 26.54 -12.84 -75.60
N ARG A 153 25.86 -11.71 -75.76
CA ARG A 153 26.42 -10.52 -76.43
C ARG A 153 27.63 -9.94 -75.68
N ILE A 154 27.54 -9.90 -74.35
CA ILE A 154 28.63 -9.42 -73.50
C ILE A 154 29.87 -10.32 -73.66
N VAL A 155 29.66 -11.64 -73.65
CA VAL A 155 30.74 -12.63 -73.74
C VAL A 155 31.40 -12.64 -75.12
N GLU A 156 30.62 -12.50 -76.19
CA GLU A 156 31.14 -12.31 -77.57
C GLU A 156 32.11 -11.13 -77.64
N GLU A 157 31.74 -9.98 -77.07
CA GLU A 157 32.59 -8.80 -77.00
C GLU A 157 33.81 -9.03 -76.09
N LEU A 158 33.61 -9.64 -74.92
CA LEU A 158 34.68 -9.87 -73.93
C LEU A 158 35.82 -10.73 -74.48
N LYS A 159 35.51 -11.69 -75.36
CA LYS A 159 36.50 -12.54 -76.05
C LYS A 159 37.60 -11.72 -76.74
N THR A 160 37.28 -10.54 -77.27
CA THR A 160 38.24 -9.66 -77.95
C THR A 160 39.28 -9.05 -77.00
N TYR A 161 38.96 -8.98 -75.71
CA TYR A 161 39.79 -8.37 -74.68
C TYR A 161 40.48 -9.39 -73.76
N GLY A 162 40.17 -10.68 -73.91
CA GLY A 162 40.82 -11.78 -73.20
C GLY A 162 40.28 -12.05 -71.79
N LYS A 163 41.06 -12.80 -71.00
CA LYS A 163 40.66 -13.24 -69.65
C LYS A 163 40.49 -12.07 -68.68
N VAL A 164 39.55 -12.21 -67.76
CA VAL A 164 39.31 -11.28 -66.66
C VAL A 164 40.25 -11.61 -65.50
N LYS A 165 40.99 -10.61 -65.01
CA LYS A 165 41.73 -10.69 -63.74
C LYS A 165 40.75 -10.39 -62.61
N ILE A 166 40.69 -11.27 -61.60
CA ILE A 166 39.77 -11.11 -60.48
C ILE A 166 40.56 -10.87 -59.21
N VAL A 167 40.35 -9.72 -58.59
CA VAL A 167 40.98 -9.30 -57.34
C VAL A 167 39.91 -9.25 -56.26
N THR A 168 40.16 -9.90 -55.13
CA THR A 168 39.25 -9.89 -53.99
C THR A 168 39.96 -9.41 -52.74
N ILE A 169 39.43 -8.34 -52.15
CA ILE A 169 39.89 -7.76 -50.90
C ILE A 169 38.75 -7.94 -49.88
N VAL A 170 39.02 -8.58 -48.75
CA VAL A 170 38.01 -8.83 -47.71
C VAL A 170 38.50 -8.25 -46.40
N GLY A 171 37.87 -7.16 -45.97
CA GLY A 171 38.38 -6.30 -44.89
C GLY A 171 38.54 -6.99 -43.53
N ASP A 172 37.71 -7.98 -43.24
CA ASP A 172 37.74 -8.73 -41.98
C ASP A 172 38.84 -9.81 -41.94
N THR A 173 39.46 -10.15 -43.09
CA THR A 173 40.38 -11.28 -43.24
C THR A 173 41.80 -10.80 -43.56
N HIS A 174 42.78 -11.05 -42.68
CA HIS A 174 44.14 -10.50 -42.83
C HIS A 174 44.85 -10.92 -44.12
N VAL A 175 44.60 -12.13 -44.63
CA VAL A 175 45.21 -12.63 -45.88
C VAL A 175 44.71 -11.87 -47.10
N LEU A 176 43.45 -11.42 -47.08
CA LEU A 176 42.83 -10.69 -48.19
C LEU A 176 42.69 -9.19 -47.91
N ALA A 177 43.16 -8.71 -46.77
CA ALA A 177 43.30 -7.30 -46.43
C ALA A 177 44.40 -7.15 -45.37
N PRO A 178 45.69 -7.24 -45.77
CA PRO A 178 46.81 -7.11 -44.86
C PRO A 178 46.89 -5.68 -44.32
N SER A 179 47.40 -5.54 -43.11
CA SER A 179 47.59 -4.27 -42.41
C SER A 179 49.02 -4.12 -41.87
N PRO A 180 49.49 -2.90 -41.57
CA PRO A 180 50.88 -2.67 -41.16
C PRO A 180 51.34 -3.48 -39.94
N ASP A 181 50.43 -3.71 -38.98
CA ASP A 181 50.66 -4.53 -37.79
C ASP A 181 50.64 -6.04 -38.07
N ARG A 182 50.01 -6.46 -39.17
CA ARG A 182 49.88 -7.87 -39.57
C ARG A 182 50.07 -8.04 -41.08
N PRO A 183 51.31 -7.89 -41.59
CA PRO A 183 51.59 -8.02 -43.01
C PRO A 183 51.42 -9.47 -43.49
N LEU A 184 51.01 -9.62 -44.75
CA LEU A 184 50.95 -10.91 -45.42
C LEU A 184 52.34 -11.26 -45.96
N VAL A 185 52.88 -12.40 -45.54
CA VAL A 185 54.05 -13.01 -46.16
C VAL A 185 53.56 -14.10 -47.09
N ILE A 186 53.75 -13.90 -48.40
CA ILE A 186 53.33 -14.85 -49.44
C ILE A 186 54.43 -14.94 -50.50
N GLU A 187 54.83 -16.17 -50.81
CA GLU A 187 56.00 -16.45 -51.66
C GLU A 187 57.23 -15.65 -51.16
N ASN A 188 57.72 -14.67 -51.93
CA ASN A 188 58.86 -13.80 -51.59
C ASN A 188 58.45 -12.34 -51.27
N TYR A 189 57.15 -12.06 -51.15
CA TYR A 189 56.64 -10.71 -50.90
C TYR A 189 56.16 -10.57 -49.46
N LYS A 190 56.44 -9.40 -48.86
CA LYS A 190 55.89 -8.98 -47.57
C LYS A 190 54.98 -7.79 -47.81
N ILE A 191 53.68 -8.04 -47.84
CA ILE A 191 52.64 -7.09 -48.23
C ILE A 191 52.02 -6.49 -46.98
N HIS A 192 51.98 -5.16 -46.88
CA HIS A 192 51.56 -4.45 -45.67
C HIS A 192 50.14 -3.88 -45.74
N THR A 193 49.55 -3.75 -46.92
CA THR A 193 48.33 -2.96 -47.13
C THR A 193 47.41 -3.57 -48.19
N PRO A 194 46.10 -3.20 -48.24
CA PRO A 194 45.19 -3.68 -49.27
C PRO A 194 45.58 -3.27 -50.69
N TRP A 195 46.21 -2.10 -50.85
CA TRP A 195 46.73 -1.66 -52.16
C TRP A 195 47.99 -2.42 -52.56
N GLY A 196 48.86 -2.78 -51.61
CA GLY A 196 49.95 -3.73 -51.85
C GLY A 196 49.43 -5.07 -52.36
N LEU A 197 48.38 -5.60 -51.73
CA LEU A 197 47.74 -6.85 -52.15
C LEU A 197 47.14 -6.73 -53.56
N LEU A 198 46.47 -5.61 -53.87
CA LEU A 198 45.98 -5.31 -55.23
C LEU A 198 47.11 -5.38 -56.26
N GLY A 199 48.25 -4.75 -55.96
CA GLY A 199 49.44 -4.80 -56.82
C GLY A 199 49.95 -6.23 -57.02
N TYR A 200 50.07 -7.00 -55.94
CA TYR A 200 50.51 -8.40 -55.99
C TYR A 200 49.57 -9.29 -56.82
N LEU A 201 48.26 -9.24 -56.58
CA LEU A 201 47.28 -10.06 -57.29
C LEU A 201 47.19 -9.73 -58.80
N LEU A 202 47.54 -8.50 -59.17
CA LEU A 202 47.65 -8.08 -60.57
C LEU A 202 49.01 -8.40 -61.22
N GLY A 203 49.99 -8.88 -60.46
CA GLY A 203 51.37 -9.12 -60.91
C GLY A 203 52.19 -7.83 -61.09
N GLU A 204 51.84 -6.77 -60.37
CA GLU A 204 52.35 -5.41 -60.52
C GLU A 204 52.86 -4.82 -59.18
N TYR A 205 53.21 -5.68 -58.21
CA TYR A 205 53.60 -5.25 -56.86
C TYR A 205 54.77 -4.26 -56.88
N ASP A 206 55.76 -4.46 -57.75
CA ASP A 206 56.93 -3.57 -57.81
C ASP A 206 56.59 -2.11 -58.13
N LYS A 207 55.46 -1.86 -58.83
CA LYS A 207 54.98 -0.50 -59.11
C LYS A 207 54.33 0.19 -57.92
N ILE A 208 53.86 -0.59 -56.93
CA ILE A 208 53.17 -0.12 -55.72
C ILE A 208 54.01 -0.32 -54.44
N ARG A 209 55.13 -1.04 -54.52
CA ARG A 209 55.97 -1.40 -53.37
C ARG A 209 56.27 -0.23 -52.46
N SER A 210 56.65 0.93 -53.01
CA SER A 210 56.95 2.13 -52.21
C SER A 210 55.73 2.62 -51.43
N ASP A 211 54.53 2.58 -52.02
CA ASP A 211 53.28 2.99 -51.36
C ASP A 211 52.89 1.99 -50.26
N ASP A 212 53.11 0.69 -50.50
CA ASP A 212 52.86 -0.38 -49.53
C ASP A 212 53.80 -0.30 -48.31
N GLU A 213 55.11 -0.18 -48.54
CA GLU A 213 56.12 -0.11 -47.48
C GLU A 213 56.05 1.19 -46.65
N LEU A 214 55.59 2.30 -47.25
CA LEU A 214 55.39 3.58 -46.56
C LEU A 214 54.00 3.75 -45.92
N TYR A 215 53.11 2.76 -46.09
CA TYR A 215 51.73 2.80 -45.62
C TYR A 215 50.93 4.01 -46.12
N LYS A 216 51.28 4.53 -47.29
CA LYS A 216 50.62 5.66 -47.96
C LYS A 216 49.82 5.15 -49.14
N GLN A 217 48.67 5.78 -49.41
CA GLN A 217 47.86 5.39 -50.55
C GLN A 217 48.56 5.70 -51.88
N PRO A 218 48.43 4.83 -52.90
CA PRO A 218 48.94 5.11 -54.23
C PRO A 218 48.15 6.28 -54.87
N GLU A 219 48.86 7.08 -55.66
CA GLU A 219 48.26 8.14 -56.46
C GLU A 219 47.45 7.58 -57.64
N VAL A 220 46.57 8.42 -58.19
CA VAL A 220 45.68 8.08 -59.31
C VAL A 220 46.47 7.54 -60.51
N ASP A 221 47.64 8.11 -60.82
CA ASP A 221 48.45 7.68 -61.96
C ASP A 221 49.13 6.31 -61.75
N VAL A 222 49.54 5.99 -60.52
CA VAL A 222 50.05 4.66 -60.16
C VAL A 222 48.95 3.61 -60.33
N LEU A 223 47.76 3.89 -59.80
CA LEU A 223 46.59 3.02 -59.95
C LEU A 223 46.17 2.84 -61.42
N LYS A 224 46.19 3.90 -62.23
CA LYS A 224 45.97 3.82 -63.69
C LYS A 224 46.96 2.89 -64.35
N ASN A 225 48.24 3.02 -64.00
CA ASN A 225 49.32 2.24 -64.60
C ASN A 225 49.22 0.73 -64.30
N ILE A 226 48.80 0.35 -63.08
CA ILE A 226 48.63 -1.08 -62.74
C ILE A 226 47.38 -1.69 -63.39
N LEU A 227 46.34 -0.91 -63.66
CA LEU A 227 45.09 -1.35 -64.31
C LEU A 227 45.13 -1.28 -65.85
N ARG A 228 46.06 -0.52 -66.42
CA ARG A 228 46.17 -0.28 -67.86
C ARG A 228 46.24 -1.59 -68.66
N ASN A 229 45.45 -1.64 -69.75
CA ASN A 229 45.37 -2.77 -70.70
C ASN A 229 44.94 -4.10 -70.08
N LYS A 230 44.29 -4.10 -68.92
CA LYS A 230 43.75 -5.30 -68.26
C LYS A 230 42.24 -5.21 -68.13
N ASN A 231 41.56 -6.35 -68.20
CA ASN A 231 40.17 -6.46 -67.75
C ASN A 231 40.20 -6.92 -66.30
N VAL A 232 39.74 -6.07 -65.37
CA VAL A 232 39.90 -6.32 -63.93
C VAL A 232 38.57 -6.21 -63.21
N LEU A 233 38.15 -7.30 -62.58
CA LEU A 233 37.07 -7.30 -61.60
C LEU A 233 37.68 -7.14 -60.20
N ILE A 234 37.40 -6.03 -59.53
CA ILE A 234 37.83 -5.76 -58.17
C ILE A 234 36.62 -5.90 -57.25
N LEU A 235 36.67 -6.87 -56.34
CA LEU A 235 35.65 -7.11 -55.32
C LEU A 235 36.23 -6.68 -53.97
N ILE A 236 35.61 -5.70 -53.31
CA ILE A 236 35.94 -5.29 -51.95
C ILE A 236 34.76 -5.62 -51.05
N ASP A 237 34.94 -6.63 -50.20
CA ASP A 237 33.97 -7.00 -49.17
C ASP A 237 34.41 -6.47 -47.81
N GLU A 238 33.45 -6.17 -46.93
CA GLU A 238 33.67 -5.66 -45.57
C GLU A 238 34.63 -4.47 -45.46
N ALA A 239 34.50 -3.50 -46.37
CA ALA A 239 35.35 -2.29 -46.38
C ALA A 239 35.28 -1.48 -45.06
N VAL A 240 34.12 -1.50 -44.39
CA VAL A 240 33.92 -0.81 -43.10
C VAL A 240 34.70 -1.50 -41.98
N GLU A 241 34.71 -2.83 -41.93
CA GLU A 241 35.50 -3.58 -40.93
C GLU A 241 36.99 -3.30 -41.07
N TYR A 242 37.48 -3.18 -42.30
CA TYR A 242 38.85 -2.74 -42.53
C TYR A 242 39.10 -1.31 -42.03
N LEU A 243 38.17 -0.38 -42.27
CA LEU A 243 38.29 1.00 -41.78
C LEU A 243 38.29 1.05 -40.24
N VAL A 244 37.45 0.26 -39.56
CA VAL A 244 37.47 0.11 -38.10
C VAL A 244 38.87 -0.30 -37.63
N ARG A 245 39.48 -1.30 -38.29
CA ARG A 245 40.85 -1.73 -38.00
C ARG A 245 41.85 -0.60 -38.26
N ALA A 246 41.76 0.07 -39.41
CA ALA A 246 42.67 1.16 -39.76
C ALA A 246 42.63 2.32 -38.75
N VAL A 247 41.44 2.67 -38.25
CA VAL A 247 41.26 3.70 -37.20
C VAL A 247 41.88 3.26 -35.87
N ARG A 248 41.81 1.97 -35.51
CA ARG A 248 42.50 1.47 -34.30
C ARG A 248 44.03 1.58 -34.42
N LEU A 249 44.54 1.38 -35.63
CA LEU A 249 45.98 1.46 -35.93
C LEU A 249 46.51 2.90 -36.00
N GLU A 250 45.64 3.91 -36.02
CA GLU A 250 46.00 5.34 -36.13
C GLU A 250 46.94 5.81 -34.99
N SER A 251 46.85 5.16 -33.83
CA SER A 251 47.71 5.43 -32.66
C SER A 251 49.18 5.09 -32.89
N VAL A 252 49.47 4.13 -33.78
CA VAL A 252 50.83 3.65 -34.11
C VAL A 252 51.25 4.13 -35.50
N TYR A 253 50.32 4.14 -36.45
CA TYR A 253 50.51 4.52 -37.84
C TYR A 253 49.65 5.74 -38.16
N GLN A 254 50.16 6.93 -37.84
CA GLN A 254 49.42 8.19 -38.00
C GLN A 254 48.99 8.42 -39.46
N GLY A 255 47.70 8.71 -39.67
CA GLY A 255 47.13 9.01 -40.98
C GLY A 255 46.72 7.77 -41.79
N TYR A 256 46.88 6.56 -41.26
CA TYR A 256 46.61 5.33 -42.00
C TYR A 256 45.13 5.13 -42.37
N ALA A 257 44.18 5.51 -41.49
CA ALA A 257 42.77 5.39 -41.83
C ALA A 257 42.36 6.36 -42.95
N GLU A 258 42.94 7.57 -42.96
CA GLU A 258 42.71 8.54 -44.03
C GLU A 258 43.38 8.11 -45.35
N ALA A 259 44.54 7.42 -45.27
CA ALA A 259 45.16 6.78 -46.42
C ALA A 259 44.24 5.70 -47.01
N PHE A 260 43.63 4.83 -46.19
CA PHE A 260 42.68 3.83 -46.68
C PHE A 260 41.44 4.46 -47.35
N LEU A 261 40.83 5.49 -46.74
CA LEU A 261 39.72 6.22 -47.36
C LEU A 261 40.11 6.85 -48.69
N SER A 262 41.30 7.44 -48.75
CA SER A 262 41.85 8.03 -49.98
C SER A 262 42.15 6.97 -51.04
N PHE A 263 42.62 5.79 -50.65
CA PHE A 263 42.82 4.66 -51.56
C PHE A 263 41.49 4.22 -52.21
N ILE A 264 40.42 4.02 -51.43
CA ILE A 264 39.10 3.65 -51.96
C ILE A 264 38.59 4.71 -52.94
N ARG A 265 38.74 6.00 -52.60
CA ARG A 265 38.37 7.11 -53.48
C ARG A 265 39.18 7.10 -54.78
N ASN A 266 40.51 7.05 -54.68
CA ASN A 266 41.42 7.09 -55.83
C ASN A 266 41.17 5.89 -56.75
N LEU A 267 40.97 4.70 -56.18
CA LEU A 267 40.65 3.48 -56.94
C LEU A 267 39.33 3.62 -57.68
N ALA A 268 38.28 4.10 -57.02
CA ALA A 268 36.97 4.28 -57.64
C ALA A 268 37.00 5.32 -58.79
N MET A 269 37.77 6.40 -58.64
CA MET A 269 38.01 7.37 -59.72
C MET A 269 38.68 6.72 -60.93
N VAL A 270 39.78 5.99 -60.70
CA VAL A 270 40.54 5.33 -61.78
C VAL A 270 39.71 4.29 -62.51
N VAL A 271 38.92 3.50 -61.79
CA VAL A 271 38.07 2.46 -62.38
C VAL A 271 37.01 3.06 -63.31
N ASN A 272 36.39 4.18 -62.93
CA ASN A 272 35.46 4.89 -63.82
C ASN A 272 36.15 5.37 -65.12
N GLU A 273 37.40 5.83 -65.03
CA GLU A 273 38.18 6.32 -66.17
C GLU A 273 38.84 5.21 -67.01
N THR A 274 38.85 3.96 -66.54
CA THR A 274 39.59 2.85 -67.18
C THR A 274 38.65 1.78 -67.72
N PRO A 275 38.35 1.77 -69.04
CA PRO A 275 37.54 0.71 -69.66
C PRO A 275 38.09 -0.69 -69.44
N GLY A 276 37.22 -1.60 -69.00
CA GLY A 276 37.56 -2.99 -68.70
C GLY A 276 37.83 -3.24 -67.22
N SER A 277 37.85 -2.20 -66.38
CA SER A 277 37.91 -2.35 -64.92
C SER A 277 36.54 -2.10 -64.30
N VAL A 278 36.13 -2.96 -63.36
CA VAL A 278 34.89 -2.82 -62.59
C VAL A 278 35.20 -3.01 -61.10
N LEU A 279 34.73 -2.09 -60.26
CA LEU A 279 34.87 -2.10 -58.82
C LEU A 279 33.50 -2.35 -58.20
N VAL A 280 33.42 -3.39 -57.36
CA VAL A 280 32.24 -3.72 -56.57
C VAL A 280 32.61 -3.63 -55.10
N VAL A 281 31.93 -2.78 -54.35
CA VAL A 281 32.18 -2.54 -52.91
C VAL A 281 30.93 -2.82 -52.10
N THR A 282 31.07 -3.58 -51.00
CA THR A 282 29.95 -3.80 -50.06
C THR A 282 29.94 -2.78 -48.93
N LEU A 283 28.75 -2.35 -48.51
CA LEU A 283 28.57 -1.46 -47.36
C LEU A 283 27.45 -1.98 -46.43
N PRO A 284 27.61 -1.94 -45.10
CA PRO A 284 26.56 -2.25 -44.13
C PRO A 284 25.56 -1.08 -44.04
N ALA A 285 24.72 -0.94 -45.06
CA ALA A 285 23.69 0.09 -45.17
C ALA A 285 22.42 -0.51 -45.80
N GLU A 286 21.27 0.07 -45.50
CA GLU A 286 19.99 -0.26 -46.16
C GLU A 286 19.72 0.76 -47.27
N PHE A 287 19.17 0.35 -48.41
CA PHE A 287 18.80 1.28 -49.48
C PHE A 287 17.27 1.30 -49.59
N ARG A 288 16.65 2.40 -49.15
CA ARG A 288 15.20 2.59 -49.17
C ARG A 288 14.89 3.95 -49.77
N GLU A 289 13.90 3.99 -50.66
CA GLU A 289 13.38 5.23 -51.25
C GLU A 289 14.45 6.16 -51.88
N GLY A 290 15.51 5.56 -52.43
CA GLY A 290 16.62 6.31 -53.06
C GLY A 290 17.67 6.85 -52.07
N LEU A 291 17.53 6.56 -50.77
CA LEU A 291 18.48 6.95 -49.72
C LEU A 291 19.16 5.73 -49.11
N LEU A 292 20.43 5.90 -48.74
CA LEU A 292 21.17 4.94 -47.92
C LEU A 292 20.88 5.22 -46.45
N GLU A 293 20.12 4.34 -45.81
CA GLU A 293 19.88 4.35 -44.37
C GLU A 293 20.98 3.58 -43.63
N LYS A 294 21.45 4.16 -42.53
CA LYS A 294 22.56 3.63 -41.73
C LYS A 294 22.10 2.37 -40.97
N THR A 295 22.95 1.36 -40.87
CA THR A 295 22.74 0.27 -39.91
C THR A 295 23.26 0.62 -38.52
N TYR A 296 22.91 -0.19 -37.53
CA TYR A 296 23.37 -0.02 -36.14
C TYR A 296 24.88 -0.23 -35.93
N GLN A 297 25.58 -0.86 -36.88
CA GLN A 297 27.01 -1.14 -36.76
C GLN A 297 27.85 -0.02 -37.39
N HIS A 298 28.63 0.68 -36.57
CA HIS A 298 29.61 1.69 -37.00
C HIS A 298 29.09 2.74 -38.00
N PRO A 299 27.94 3.40 -37.72
CA PRO A 299 27.29 4.33 -38.65
C PRO A 299 28.21 5.48 -39.11
N GLU A 300 29.13 5.92 -38.24
CA GLU A 300 30.12 6.96 -38.51
C GLU A 300 31.15 6.56 -39.58
N TYR A 301 31.54 5.29 -39.64
CA TYR A 301 32.52 4.79 -40.61
C TYR A 301 31.86 4.48 -41.95
N VAL A 302 30.61 4.00 -41.93
CA VAL A 302 29.78 3.87 -43.13
C VAL A 302 29.66 5.23 -43.83
N GLU A 303 29.34 6.28 -43.08
CA GLU A 303 29.20 7.64 -43.61
C GLU A 303 30.49 8.17 -44.25
N ARG A 304 31.64 7.95 -43.60
CA ARG A 304 32.95 8.33 -44.18
C ARG A 304 33.20 7.63 -45.51
N LEU A 305 32.99 6.31 -45.61
CA LEU A 305 33.18 5.57 -46.87
C LEU A 305 32.16 5.97 -47.94
N VAL A 306 30.88 6.11 -47.60
CA VAL A 306 29.84 6.58 -48.51
C VAL A 306 30.18 7.97 -49.05
N SER A 307 30.67 8.89 -48.23
CA SER A 307 31.03 10.25 -48.66
C SER A 307 32.17 10.28 -49.68
N MET A 308 33.10 9.32 -49.61
CA MET A 308 34.19 9.18 -50.58
C MET A 308 33.69 8.58 -51.90
N LEU A 309 32.80 7.59 -51.82
CA LEU A 309 32.24 6.91 -52.99
C LEU A 309 31.20 7.78 -53.72
N GLN A 310 30.33 8.51 -53.03
CA GLN A 310 29.29 9.37 -53.64
C GLN A 310 29.88 10.37 -54.65
N ARG A 311 31.10 10.87 -54.39
CA ARG A 311 31.82 11.81 -55.25
C ARG A 311 32.12 11.25 -56.65
N VAL A 312 32.05 9.94 -56.84
CA VAL A 312 32.29 9.27 -58.14
C VAL A 312 31.00 8.72 -58.78
N SER A 313 29.82 9.13 -58.29
CA SER A 313 28.50 8.73 -58.82
C SER A 313 28.29 7.21 -59.00
N PRO A 314 28.46 6.42 -57.92
CA PRO A 314 28.32 4.96 -57.96
C PRO A 314 26.86 4.57 -58.17
N GLU A 315 26.64 3.34 -58.64
CA GLU A 315 25.30 2.76 -58.71
C GLU A 315 25.04 1.89 -57.47
N TYR A 316 23.87 2.04 -56.86
CA TYR A 316 23.46 1.26 -55.68
C TYR A 316 22.51 0.14 -56.10
N HIS A 317 22.86 -1.10 -55.79
CA HIS A 317 22.02 -2.26 -56.06
C HIS A 317 21.82 -3.11 -54.81
N PRO A 318 20.65 -3.07 -54.15
CA PRO A 318 20.33 -4.03 -53.11
C PRO A 318 20.19 -5.44 -53.74
N PRO A 319 20.84 -6.48 -53.19
CA PRO A 319 20.97 -7.77 -53.87
C PRO A 319 19.69 -8.63 -53.86
N LEU A 320 18.80 -8.44 -52.89
CA LEU A 320 17.56 -9.21 -52.73
C LEU A 320 16.49 -8.34 -52.08
N THR A 321 15.23 -8.53 -52.47
CA THR A 321 14.10 -8.07 -51.67
C THR A 321 13.69 -9.21 -50.73
N PHE A 322 14.09 -9.13 -49.46
CA PHE A 322 14.00 -10.23 -48.49
C PHE A 322 12.58 -10.84 -48.38
N GLU A 323 11.53 -10.03 -48.52
CA GLU A 323 10.13 -10.50 -48.46
C GLU A 323 9.72 -11.39 -49.65
N ARG A 324 10.38 -11.24 -50.82
CA ARG A 324 10.01 -11.93 -52.06
C ARG A 324 10.86 -13.17 -52.32
N ASP A 325 12.18 -13.07 -52.13
CA ASP A 325 13.13 -14.04 -52.70
C ASP A 325 13.61 -15.11 -51.71
N VAL A 326 13.46 -14.89 -50.40
CA VAL A 326 14.00 -15.77 -49.34
C VAL A 326 13.50 -17.21 -49.46
N CYS A 327 12.24 -17.40 -49.82
CA CYS A 327 11.67 -18.72 -49.93
C CYS A 327 12.30 -19.51 -51.09
N SER A 328 12.51 -18.85 -52.24
CA SER A 328 13.21 -19.45 -53.39
C SER A 328 14.66 -19.80 -53.06
N VAL A 329 15.34 -18.97 -52.25
CA VAL A 329 16.68 -19.28 -51.72
C VAL A 329 16.64 -20.55 -50.86
N PHE A 330 15.72 -20.64 -49.90
CA PHE A 330 15.58 -21.83 -49.04
C PHE A 330 15.30 -23.09 -49.85
N LYS A 331 14.38 -23.03 -50.81
CA LYS A 331 14.05 -24.13 -51.72
C LYS A 331 15.30 -24.68 -52.43
N LYS A 332 16.08 -23.80 -53.07
CA LYS A 332 17.31 -24.18 -53.80
C LYS A 332 18.41 -24.72 -52.88
N ARG A 333 18.57 -24.10 -51.71
CA ARG A 333 19.64 -24.41 -50.76
C ARG A 333 19.37 -25.66 -49.94
N LEU A 334 18.11 -26.04 -49.72
CA LEU A 334 17.73 -27.13 -48.82
C LEU A 334 17.38 -28.43 -49.57
N PHE A 335 16.84 -28.36 -50.79
CA PHE A 335 16.34 -29.52 -51.52
C PHE A 335 17.05 -29.74 -52.86
N GLU A 336 17.16 -30.99 -53.31
CA GLU A 336 17.81 -31.38 -54.58
C GLU A 336 16.85 -31.33 -55.78
N ASN A 337 15.63 -31.85 -55.61
CA ASN A 337 14.66 -32.11 -56.69
C ASN A 337 13.47 -31.14 -56.75
N ILE A 338 13.58 -29.96 -56.11
CA ILE A 338 12.48 -28.99 -55.92
C ILE A 338 11.90 -28.44 -57.24
N ASP A 339 12.68 -28.44 -58.32
CA ASP A 339 12.27 -27.97 -59.66
C ASP A 339 11.76 -29.10 -60.57
N SER A 340 11.50 -30.30 -60.06
CA SER A 340 11.07 -31.43 -60.88
C SER A 340 9.58 -31.37 -61.21
N ASP A 341 9.19 -31.81 -62.43
CA ASP A 341 7.80 -31.91 -62.88
C ASP A 341 6.91 -32.73 -61.92
N HIS A 342 7.52 -33.69 -61.21
CA HIS A 342 6.82 -34.50 -60.21
C HIS A 342 6.36 -33.66 -59.01
N VAL A 343 7.21 -32.75 -58.51
CA VAL A 343 6.89 -31.84 -57.41
C VAL A 343 5.77 -30.90 -57.83
N GLU A 344 5.84 -30.32 -59.04
CA GLU A 344 4.81 -29.40 -59.54
C GLU A 344 3.43 -30.06 -59.63
N LYS A 345 3.35 -31.32 -60.10
CA LYS A 345 2.10 -32.08 -60.11
C LYS A 345 1.51 -32.28 -58.71
N GLN A 346 2.35 -32.64 -57.73
CA GLN A 346 1.90 -32.82 -56.34
C GLN A 346 1.42 -31.49 -55.72
N VAL A 347 2.09 -30.37 -56.00
CA VAL A 347 1.65 -29.04 -55.56
C VAL A 347 0.28 -28.69 -56.13
N ASN A 348 0.02 -29.00 -57.41
CA ASN A 348 -1.28 -28.76 -58.03
C ASN A 348 -2.40 -29.65 -57.41
N GLU A 349 -2.10 -30.90 -57.05
CA GLU A 349 -3.03 -31.77 -56.32
C GLU A 349 -3.40 -31.19 -54.95
N ILE A 350 -2.40 -30.71 -54.19
CA ILE A 350 -2.60 -30.04 -52.90
C ILE A 350 -3.48 -28.78 -53.05
N ILE A 351 -3.24 -27.98 -54.08
CA ILE A 351 -4.01 -26.76 -54.35
C ILE A 351 -5.47 -27.08 -54.64
N ASN A 352 -5.76 -28.12 -55.42
CA ASN A 352 -7.13 -28.54 -55.69
C ASN A 352 -7.83 -28.99 -54.41
N LEU A 353 -7.14 -29.76 -53.56
CA LEU A 353 -7.68 -30.16 -52.24
C LEU A 353 -8.01 -28.95 -51.35
N ILE A 354 -7.16 -27.92 -51.34
CA ILE A 354 -7.39 -26.68 -50.58
C ILE A 354 -8.58 -25.90 -51.14
N LYS A 355 -8.73 -25.82 -52.47
CA LYS A 355 -9.92 -25.20 -53.10
C LYS A 355 -11.20 -25.94 -52.72
N ASP A 356 -11.19 -27.27 -52.81
CA ASP A 356 -12.34 -28.10 -52.45
C ASP A 356 -12.67 -28.00 -50.96
N ARG A 357 -11.66 -27.81 -50.11
CA ARG A 357 -11.83 -27.53 -48.68
C ARG A 357 -12.51 -26.19 -48.46
N ALA A 358 -12.00 -25.12 -49.08
CA ALA A 358 -12.54 -23.77 -48.95
C ALA A 358 -14.00 -23.68 -49.43
N ILE A 359 -14.41 -24.48 -50.43
CA ILE A 359 -15.80 -24.53 -50.88
C ILE A 359 -16.72 -25.19 -49.84
N ARG A 360 -16.24 -26.22 -49.14
CA ARG A 360 -17.04 -27.00 -48.17
C ARG A 360 -17.05 -26.43 -46.75
N ASP A 361 -16.06 -25.61 -46.41
CA ASP A 361 -15.83 -25.08 -45.06
C ASP A 361 -15.76 -23.55 -45.11
N SER A 362 -16.90 -22.90 -44.88
CA SER A 362 -17.04 -21.44 -44.97
C SER A 362 -16.17 -20.70 -43.95
N VAL A 363 -15.92 -21.28 -42.77
CA VAL A 363 -15.05 -20.67 -41.75
C VAL A 363 -13.59 -20.70 -42.22
N PHE A 364 -13.15 -21.80 -42.85
CA PHE A 364 -11.82 -21.87 -43.46
C PHE A 364 -11.67 -20.89 -44.64
N GLN A 365 -12.69 -20.75 -45.49
CA GLN A 365 -12.68 -19.77 -46.59
C GLN A 365 -12.57 -18.33 -46.09
N GLU A 366 -13.36 -17.95 -45.07
CA GLU A 366 -13.30 -16.62 -44.49
C GLU A 366 -11.96 -16.36 -43.80
N SER A 367 -11.36 -17.39 -43.17
CA SER A 367 -10.02 -17.32 -42.60
C SER A 367 -8.96 -16.96 -43.64
N ILE A 368 -9.02 -17.58 -44.83
CA ILE A 368 -8.14 -17.26 -45.96
C ILE A 368 -8.34 -15.83 -46.42
N LYS A 369 -9.61 -15.40 -46.59
CA LYS A 369 -9.96 -14.05 -47.00
C LYS A 369 -9.47 -13.00 -46.01
N MET A 370 -9.60 -13.25 -44.71
CA MET A 370 -9.15 -12.34 -43.65
C MET A 370 -7.63 -12.16 -43.66
N LYS A 371 -6.86 -13.25 -43.83
CA LYS A 371 -5.40 -13.21 -43.79
C LYS A 371 -4.75 -12.77 -45.11
N TYR A 372 -5.28 -13.25 -46.24
CA TYR A 372 -4.64 -13.13 -47.56
C TYR A 372 -5.47 -12.35 -48.58
N GLY A 373 -6.66 -11.88 -48.22
CA GLY A 373 -7.56 -11.11 -49.08
C GLY A 373 -8.44 -11.99 -49.98
N ASP A 374 -7.84 -12.95 -50.69
CA ASP A 374 -8.56 -13.90 -51.57
C ASP A 374 -7.84 -15.26 -51.66
N ILE A 375 -8.58 -16.30 -52.04
CA ILE A 375 -8.07 -17.66 -52.21
C ILE A 375 -6.97 -17.74 -53.28
N ASN A 376 -7.05 -16.98 -54.37
CA ASN A 376 -6.04 -17.04 -55.42
C ASN A 376 -4.69 -16.47 -54.94
N VAL A 377 -4.73 -15.42 -54.11
CA VAL A 377 -3.52 -14.85 -53.49
C VAL A 377 -2.87 -15.86 -52.55
N PHE A 378 -3.67 -16.57 -51.74
CA PHE A 378 -3.16 -17.63 -50.88
C PHE A 378 -2.54 -18.78 -51.68
N ILE A 379 -3.17 -19.19 -52.79
CA ILE A 379 -2.65 -20.24 -53.67
C ILE A 379 -1.32 -19.84 -54.32
N GLU A 380 -1.18 -18.61 -54.81
CA GLU A 380 0.08 -18.14 -55.39
C GLU A 380 1.19 -18.08 -54.33
N LYS A 381 0.85 -17.67 -53.10
CA LYS A 381 1.78 -17.77 -51.96
C LYS A 381 2.14 -19.21 -51.63
N LEU A 382 1.20 -20.15 -51.68
CA LEU A 382 1.46 -21.58 -51.46
C LEU A 382 2.38 -22.18 -52.52
N LYS A 383 2.14 -21.92 -53.81
CA LYS A 383 2.99 -22.39 -54.91
C LYS A 383 4.42 -21.91 -54.77
N THR A 384 4.58 -20.63 -54.46
CA THR A 384 5.91 -20.02 -54.30
C THR A 384 6.63 -20.52 -53.05
N SER A 385 5.89 -20.81 -51.97
CA SER A 385 6.48 -21.22 -50.68
C SER A 385 6.62 -22.72 -50.44
N TYR A 386 5.95 -23.60 -51.19
CA TYR A 386 6.04 -25.06 -50.99
C TYR A 386 7.50 -25.54 -50.94
N PRO A 387 7.88 -26.37 -49.94
CA PRO A 387 7.04 -27.07 -48.95
C PRO A 387 6.70 -26.29 -47.68
N PHE A 388 7.09 -25.02 -47.58
CA PHE A 388 6.79 -24.19 -46.42
C PHE A 388 5.36 -23.67 -46.46
N HIS A 389 4.66 -23.69 -45.33
CA HIS A 389 3.39 -22.98 -45.22
C HIS A 389 3.64 -21.47 -45.36
N PRO A 390 2.84 -20.68 -46.09
CA PRO A 390 3.10 -19.26 -46.29
C PRO A 390 3.30 -18.48 -45.00
N TYR A 391 2.52 -18.82 -43.97
CA TYR A 391 2.64 -18.19 -42.65
C TYR A 391 3.92 -18.57 -41.89
N PHE A 392 4.49 -19.76 -42.11
CA PHE A 392 5.76 -20.16 -41.50
C PHE A 392 6.89 -19.20 -41.92
N ILE A 393 6.95 -18.87 -43.21
CA ILE A 393 7.94 -17.93 -43.75
C ILE A 393 7.67 -16.52 -43.25
N GLU A 394 6.42 -16.04 -43.33
CA GLU A 394 6.04 -14.72 -42.83
C GLU A 394 6.43 -14.53 -41.36
N LEU A 395 6.16 -15.53 -40.52
CA LEU A 395 6.48 -15.50 -39.10
C LEU A 395 7.99 -15.43 -38.85
N LEU A 396 8.75 -16.30 -39.49
CA LEU A 396 10.21 -16.32 -39.33
C LEU A 396 10.87 -15.03 -39.84
N VAL A 397 10.39 -14.49 -40.96
CA VAL A 397 10.80 -13.17 -41.47
C VAL A 397 10.49 -12.09 -40.45
N ASN A 398 9.29 -12.07 -39.88
CA ASN A 398 8.91 -11.10 -38.85
C ASN A 398 9.77 -11.20 -37.58
N ILE A 399 10.07 -12.42 -37.12
CA ILE A 399 10.98 -12.64 -35.97
C ILE A 399 12.37 -12.08 -36.29
N ALA A 400 12.90 -12.39 -37.47
CA ALA A 400 14.24 -11.98 -37.88
C ALA A 400 14.35 -10.46 -38.11
N VAL A 401 13.35 -9.81 -38.70
CA VAL A 401 13.30 -8.35 -38.90
C VAL A 401 13.25 -7.62 -37.56
N LYS A 402 12.53 -8.16 -36.58
CA LYS A 402 12.39 -7.56 -35.24
C LYS A 402 13.56 -7.86 -34.32
N ASN A 403 14.49 -8.70 -34.74
CA ASN A 403 15.67 -9.05 -33.97
C ASN A 403 16.92 -9.04 -34.87
N PRO A 404 17.50 -7.86 -35.14
CA PRO A 404 18.61 -7.68 -36.07
C PRO A 404 19.86 -8.52 -35.74
N SER A 405 20.04 -8.84 -34.45
CA SER A 405 21.14 -9.69 -33.97
C SER A 405 21.03 -11.15 -34.42
N LEU A 406 19.85 -11.60 -34.85
CA LEU A 406 19.65 -12.93 -35.42
C LEU A 406 20.26 -13.09 -36.81
N GLY A 407 20.60 -12.03 -37.55
CA GLY A 407 21.15 -12.16 -38.91
C GLY A 407 20.21 -12.88 -39.90
N LEU A 408 19.43 -12.10 -40.65
CA LEU A 408 18.17 -12.52 -41.27
C LEU A 408 18.18 -13.72 -42.24
N THR A 409 19.28 -13.97 -42.94
CA THR A 409 19.35 -15.03 -43.98
C THR A 409 20.23 -16.20 -43.55
N ARG A 410 21.40 -15.90 -42.96
CA ARG A 410 22.40 -16.88 -42.51
C ARG A 410 21.83 -17.83 -41.46
N TYR A 411 21.34 -17.27 -40.36
CA TYR A 411 20.88 -18.05 -39.22
C TYR A 411 19.52 -18.68 -39.50
N LEU A 412 18.68 -18.02 -40.30
CA LEU A 412 17.37 -18.58 -40.62
C LEU A 412 17.47 -19.82 -41.51
N LEU A 413 18.37 -19.81 -42.50
CA LEU A 413 18.66 -21.00 -43.30
C LEU A 413 19.20 -22.14 -42.42
N ALA A 414 20.14 -21.85 -41.51
CA ALA A 414 20.69 -22.84 -40.60
C ALA A 414 19.65 -23.39 -39.60
N PHE A 415 18.75 -22.53 -39.11
CA PHE A 415 17.61 -22.91 -38.27
C PHE A 415 16.66 -23.86 -39.01
N ILE A 416 16.25 -23.51 -40.23
CA ILE A 416 15.38 -24.34 -41.06
C ILE A 416 16.09 -25.65 -41.45
N ALA A 417 17.38 -25.62 -41.77
CA ALA A 417 18.17 -26.82 -42.06
C ALA A 417 18.19 -27.78 -40.86
N ARG A 418 18.35 -27.27 -39.62
CA ARG A 418 18.25 -28.08 -38.40
C ARG A 418 16.84 -28.61 -38.17
N LEU A 419 15.81 -27.80 -38.42
CA LEU A 419 14.42 -28.25 -38.34
C LEU A 419 14.15 -29.39 -39.34
N LEU A 420 14.60 -29.25 -40.58
CA LEU A 420 14.46 -30.27 -41.61
C LEU A 420 15.22 -31.54 -41.25
N LYS A 421 16.47 -31.42 -40.79
CA LYS A 421 17.25 -32.56 -40.29
C LYS A 421 16.48 -33.30 -39.19
N HIS A 422 15.90 -32.56 -38.23
CA HIS A 422 15.07 -33.15 -37.18
C HIS A 422 13.84 -33.88 -37.73
N ILE A 423 13.08 -33.26 -38.66
CA ILE A 423 11.90 -33.87 -39.30
C ILE A 423 12.28 -35.14 -40.09
N TYR A 424 13.39 -35.11 -40.83
CA TYR A 424 13.86 -36.27 -41.60
C TYR A 424 14.40 -37.39 -40.71
N ASP A 425 15.05 -37.07 -39.59
CA ASP A 425 15.47 -38.07 -38.60
C ASP A 425 14.27 -38.77 -37.95
N LEU A 426 13.18 -38.04 -37.73
CA LEU A 426 11.93 -38.63 -37.26
C LEU A 426 11.33 -39.54 -38.33
N LYS A 427 11.26 -39.10 -39.58
CA LYS A 427 10.80 -39.93 -40.71
C LYS A 427 11.57 -41.25 -40.81
N ASP A 428 12.90 -41.20 -40.73
CA ASP A 428 13.77 -42.37 -40.85
C ASP A 428 13.59 -43.34 -39.65
N LYS A 429 13.12 -42.85 -38.49
CA LYS A 429 12.82 -43.67 -37.29
C LYS A 429 11.39 -44.22 -37.23
N SER A 430 10.38 -43.43 -37.60
CA SER A 430 8.96 -43.77 -37.39
C SER A 430 8.23 -44.20 -38.67
N MET A 431 8.90 -44.19 -39.84
CA MET A 431 8.36 -44.57 -41.16
C MET A 431 7.21 -43.68 -41.68
N TYR A 432 6.65 -42.79 -40.86
CA TYR A 432 5.55 -41.90 -41.20
C TYR A 432 5.88 -40.45 -40.79
N SER A 433 6.11 -39.58 -41.76
CA SER A 433 6.05 -38.13 -41.55
C SER A 433 4.75 -37.68 -42.21
N LEU A 434 3.67 -37.45 -41.48
CA LEU A 434 2.33 -37.16 -42.00
C LEU A 434 2.11 -35.67 -42.34
N LEU A 435 3.13 -34.99 -42.89
CA LEU A 435 3.11 -33.54 -43.07
C LEU A 435 3.11 -33.17 -44.55
N THR A 436 2.12 -32.39 -44.95
CA THR A 436 2.07 -31.79 -46.29
C THR A 436 2.93 -30.53 -46.34
N PHE A 437 2.92 -29.74 -45.27
CA PHE A 437 3.65 -28.48 -45.15
C PHE A 437 4.57 -28.45 -43.94
N ILE A 438 5.61 -27.62 -44.04
CA ILE A 438 6.39 -27.16 -42.89
C ILE A 438 5.64 -25.94 -42.32
N THR A 439 4.89 -26.17 -41.25
CA THR A 439 4.03 -25.19 -40.57
C THR A 439 4.75 -24.59 -39.35
N PRO A 440 4.28 -23.47 -38.76
CA PRO A 440 4.87 -22.92 -37.53
C PRO A 440 4.91 -23.93 -36.38
N TRP A 441 3.82 -24.66 -36.16
CA TRP A 441 3.67 -25.55 -35.02
C TRP A 441 4.57 -26.79 -35.06
N ILE A 442 5.21 -27.10 -36.20
CA ILE A 442 6.18 -28.21 -36.28
C ILE A 442 7.53 -27.89 -35.64
N ILE A 443 7.81 -26.61 -35.35
CA ILE A 443 9.04 -26.24 -34.65
C ILE A 443 9.04 -26.94 -33.27
N PRO A 444 10.06 -27.75 -32.95
CA PRO A 444 10.10 -28.58 -31.74
C PRO A 444 10.46 -27.72 -30.51
N LEU A 445 9.46 -27.00 -29.97
CA LEU A 445 9.67 -26.08 -28.83
C LEU A 445 10.12 -26.80 -27.55
N GLU A 446 9.86 -28.08 -27.40
CA GLU A 446 10.39 -28.93 -26.32
C GLU A 446 11.92 -29.03 -26.34
N ARG A 447 12.54 -28.84 -27.51
CA ARG A 447 13.99 -28.76 -27.65
C ARG A 447 14.45 -27.34 -27.38
N THR A 448 15.17 -27.16 -26.29
CA THR A 448 15.67 -25.86 -25.83
C THR A 448 16.50 -25.13 -26.88
N GLU A 449 17.24 -25.86 -27.74
CA GLU A 449 18.01 -25.28 -28.85
C GLU A 449 17.16 -24.41 -29.79
N PHE A 450 15.96 -24.85 -30.17
CA PHE A 450 15.08 -24.10 -31.06
C PHE A 450 14.49 -22.85 -30.37
N ARG A 451 14.14 -22.95 -29.09
CA ARG A 451 13.66 -21.80 -28.31
C ARG A 451 14.74 -20.74 -28.13
N ILE A 452 15.96 -21.16 -27.76
CA ILE A 452 17.10 -20.26 -27.63
C ILE A 452 17.37 -19.54 -28.95
N ASP A 453 17.35 -20.26 -30.07
CA ASP A 453 17.64 -19.64 -31.36
C ASP A 453 16.56 -18.66 -31.82
N LEU A 454 15.28 -18.91 -31.52
CA LEU A 454 14.19 -17.97 -31.82
C LEU A 454 14.23 -16.70 -30.95
N LEU A 455 14.72 -16.82 -29.71
CA LEU A 455 14.77 -15.74 -28.73
C LEU A 455 16.15 -15.05 -28.64
N ARG A 456 17.15 -15.56 -29.36
CA ARG A 456 18.55 -15.12 -29.29
C ARG A 456 18.67 -13.62 -29.55
N GLY A 457 19.34 -12.90 -28.66
CA GLY A 457 19.61 -11.46 -28.81
C GLY A 457 18.45 -10.54 -28.42
N MET A 458 17.32 -11.10 -27.98
CA MET A 458 16.34 -10.35 -27.17
C MET A 458 16.91 -10.07 -25.78
N MET A 459 16.35 -9.09 -25.07
CA MET A 459 16.71 -8.83 -23.67
C MET A 459 16.50 -10.09 -22.82
N SER A 460 17.40 -10.36 -21.87
CA SER A 460 17.36 -11.56 -21.03
C SER A 460 16.03 -11.75 -20.32
N GLN A 461 15.42 -10.65 -19.83
CA GLN A 461 14.14 -10.68 -19.14
C GLN A 461 13.01 -11.21 -20.04
N ILE A 462 12.94 -10.73 -21.28
CA ILE A 462 11.95 -11.20 -22.27
C ILE A 462 12.15 -12.70 -22.55
N GLN A 463 13.40 -13.17 -22.69
CA GLN A 463 13.66 -14.59 -22.90
C GLN A 463 13.17 -15.45 -21.72
N ILE A 464 13.37 -14.98 -20.48
CA ILE A 464 12.89 -15.63 -19.27
C ILE A 464 11.36 -15.65 -19.22
N ASP A 465 10.69 -14.56 -19.61
CA ASP A 465 9.23 -14.50 -19.62
C ASP A 465 8.63 -15.43 -20.69
N PHE A 466 9.19 -15.47 -21.90
CA PHE A 466 8.77 -16.44 -22.94
C PHE A 466 8.99 -17.90 -22.52
N GLN A 467 10.10 -18.18 -21.83
CA GLN A 467 10.35 -19.50 -21.23
C GLN A 467 9.28 -19.85 -20.20
N ARG A 468 8.92 -18.91 -19.33
CA ARG A 468 7.89 -19.10 -18.31
C ARG A 468 6.52 -19.37 -18.92
N ILE A 469 6.12 -18.55 -19.90
CA ILE A 469 4.88 -18.75 -20.68
C ILE A 469 4.87 -20.14 -21.30
N TYR A 470 5.98 -20.55 -21.91
CA TYR A 470 6.08 -21.87 -22.49
C TYR A 470 5.86 -22.97 -21.45
N GLU A 471 6.52 -22.89 -20.29
CA GLU A 471 6.42 -23.90 -19.25
C GLU A 471 5.01 -24.03 -18.67
N GLN A 472 4.28 -22.93 -18.56
CA GLN A 472 2.94 -22.92 -17.98
C GLN A 472 1.84 -23.29 -19.01
N ASP A 473 1.86 -22.69 -20.21
CA ASP A 473 0.73 -22.76 -21.14
C ASP A 473 0.98 -23.55 -22.42
N VAL A 474 2.24 -23.88 -22.76
CA VAL A 474 2.57 -24.47 -24.08
C VAL A 474 3.20 -25.86 -23.96
N LYS A 475 3.98 -26.13 -22.92
CA LYS A 475 4.77 -27.35 -22.76
C LYS A 475 3.94 -28.63 -22.82
N SER A 476 2.84 -28.68 -22.07
CA SER A 476 1.94 -29.85 -22.04
C SER A 476 1.39 -30.20 -23.42
N TYR A 477 1.08 -29.17 -24.22
CA TYR A 477 0.63 -29.34 -25.59
C TYR A 477 1.78 -29.67 -26.55
N SER A 478 2.98 -29.14 -26.31
CA SER A 478 4.15 -29.47 -27.12
C SER A 478 4.48 -30.96 -27.08
N GLU A 479 4.34 -31.62 -25.93
CA GLU A 479 4.56 -33.06 -25.82
C GLU A 479 3.57 -33.89 -26.67
N ILE A 480 2.38 -33.36 -26.99
CA ILE A 480 1.39 -34.01 -27.86
C ILE A 480 1.87 -34.05 -29.31
N ILE A 481 2.45 -32.95 -29.81
CA ILE A 481 2.95 -32.87 -31.19
C ILE A 481 4.15 -33.82 -31.41
N ASP A 482 5.04 -33.96 -30.42
CA ASP A 482 6.17 -34.89 -30.52
C ASP A 482 5.67 -36.34 -30.58
N LYS A 483 4.70 -36.71 -29.73
CA LYS A 483 4.04 -38.03 -29.76
C LYS A 483 3.30 -38.29 -31.07
N PHE A 484 2.68 -37.27 -31.68
CA PHE A 484 1.98 -37.39 -32.96
C PHE A 484 2.87 -37.97 -34.07
N THR A 485 4.17 -37.70 -34.04
CA THR A 485 5.13 -38.22 -35.04
C THR A 485 5.31 -39.75 -35.00
N HIS A 486 4.73 -40.41 -34.00
CA HIS A 486 4.76 -41.86 -33.79
C HIS A 486 3.38 -42.54 -33.88
N ILE A 487 2.29 -41.81 -34.17
CA ILE A 487 0.92 -42.34 -34.20
C ILE A 487 0.60 -43.04 -35.54
N VAL A 488 -0.23 -44.09 -35.49
CA VAL A 488 -0.77 -44.81 -36.66
C VAL A 488 -2.04 -44.12 -37.16
N TYR A 489 -2.05 -43.69 -38.42
CA TYR A 489 -3.21 -43.07 -39.11
C TYR A 489 -4.31 -44.11 -39.43
N PRO A 490 -5.62 -43.76 -39.46
CA PRO A 490 -6.24 -42.44 -39.38
C PRO A 490 -6.52 -41.97 -37.95
N LEU A 491 -6.40 -40.66 -37.73
CA LEU A 491 -6.75 -40.03 -36.46
C LEU A 491 -8.27 -40.01 -36.28
N ASP A 492 -8.73 -40.26 -35.06
CA ASP A 492 -10.12 -39.94 -34.72
C ASP A 492 -10.32 -38.43 -34.50
N ARG A 493 -11.57 -37.98 -34.39
CA ARG A 493 -11.90 -36.55 -34.31
C ARG A 493 -11.44 -35.92 -32.98
N GLU A 494 -11.43 -36.64 -31.88
CA GLU A 494 -11.02 -36.11 -30.57
C GLU A 494 -9.49 -36.02 -30.47
N GLU A 495 -8.76 -37.03 -30.96
CA GLU A 495 -7.31 -36.99 -31.14
C GLU A 495 -6.90 -35.80 -32.03
N ALA A 496 -7.60 -35.61 -33.15
CA ALA A 496 -7.35 -34.50 -34.07
C ALA A 496 -7.62 -33.14 -33.41
N LYS A 497 -8.67 -32.98 -32.59
CA LYS A 497 -8.90 -31.75 -31.81
C LYS A 497 -7.78 -31.50 -30.79
N SER A 498 -7.30 -32.53 -30.11
CA SER A 498 -6.18 -32.42 -29.17
C SER A 498 -4.89 -31.95 -29.87
N ILE A 499 -4.61 -32.48 -31.07
CA ILE A 499 -3.48 -32.04 -31.90
C ILE A 499 -3.68 -30.59 -32.35
N VAL A 500 -4.88 -30.21 -32.81
CA VAL A 500 -5.21 -28.83 -33.20
C VAL A 500 -5.01 -27.86 -32.05
N LYS A 501 -5.41 -28.23 -30.82
CA LYS A 501 -5.18 -27.43 -29.61
C LYS A 501 -3.70 -27.16 -29.40
N ALA A 502 -2.86 -28.17 -29.62
CA ALA A 502 -1.42 -28.03 -29.54
C ALA A 502 -0.81 -27.20 -30.70
N CYS A 503 -1.34 -27.35 -31.92
CA CYS A 503 -0.95 -26.53 -33.05
C CYS A 503 -1.24 -25.04 -32.79
N LEU A 504 -2.40 -24.73 -32.21
CA LEU A 504 -2.78 -23.37 -31.81
C LEU A 504 -1.84 -22.82 -30.74
N ALA A 505 -1.62 -23.55 -29.64
CA ALA A 505 -0.75 -23.11 -28.55
C ALA A 505 0.67 -22.76 -29.04
N ARG A 506 1.28 -23.65 -29.84
CA ARG A 506 2.61 -23.41 -30.42
C ARG A 506 2.62 -22.24 -31.40
N THR A 507 1.63 -22.18 -32.30
CA THR A 507 1.58 -21.14 -33.34
C THR A 507 1.40 -19.76 -32.69
N ILE A 508 0.48 -19.60 -31.73
CA ILE A 508 0.26 -18.32 -31.05
C ILE A 508 1.50 -17.90 -30.24
N TRP A 509 2.18 -18.85 -29.58
CA TRP A 509 3.43 -18.57 -28.87
C TRP A 509 4.51 -18.04 -29.82
N LEU A 510 4.71 -18.70 -30.96
CA LEU A 510 5.64 -18.24 -31.99
C LEU A 510 5.24 -16.87 -32.54
N SER A 511 3.95 -16.67 -32.84
CA SER A 511 3.40 -15.40 -33.33
C SER A 511 3.49 -14.25 -32.33
N THR A 512 3.70 -14.55 -31.05
CA THR A 512 3.89 -13.55 -30.00
C THR A 512 5.32 -12.97 -30.03
N ILE A 513 6.31 -13.73 -30.50
CA ILE A 513 7.74 -13.37 -30.49
C ILE A 513 8.03 -12.03 -31.19
N PRO A 514 7.55 -11.75 -32.43
CA PRO A 514 7.85 -10.48 -33.11
C PRO A 514 7.36 -9.24 -32.36
N GLY A 515 6.23 -9.37 -31.64
CA GLY A 515 5.67 -8.29 -30.81
C GLY A 515 6.16 -8.32 -29.36
N GLN A 516 6.98 -9.31 -28.99
CA GLN A 516 7.56 -9.51 -27.65
C GLN A 516 6.50 -9.51 -26.53
N GLY A 517 5.27 -9.96 -26.81
CA GLY A 517 4.17 -9.94 -25.85
C GLY A 517 3.65 -8.54 -25.48
N SER A 518 4.11 -7.48 -26.18
CA SER A 518 3.68 -6.10 -25.97
C SER A 518 2.27 -5.84 -26.51
N LYS A 519 1.48 -5.03 -25.79
CA LYS A 519 0.15 -4.57 -26.20
C LYS A 519 0.17 -3.20 -26.92
N SER A 520 1.35 -2.73 -27.34
CA SER A 520 1.49 -1.44 -28.06
C SER A 520 0.86 -1.49 -29.46
N SER A 521 0.39 -0.35 -29.97
CA SER A 521 -0.29 -0.25 -31.27
C SER A 521 0.55 -0.77 -32.45
N SER A 522 1.89 -0.65 -32.38
CA SER A 522 2.82 -1.21 -33.37
C SER A 522 2.98 -2.73 -33.25
N ALA A 523 3.00 -3.28 -32.04
CA ALA A 523 3.14 -4.72 -31.80
C ALA A 523 1.84 -5.48 -32.10
N VAL A 524 0.69 -4.90 -31.73
CA VAL A 524 -0.63 -5.51 -31.93
C VAL A 524 -0.86 -5.86 -33.41
N LYS A 525 -0.36 -5.07 -34.36
CA LYS A 525 -0.49 -5.36 -35.79
C LYS A 525 0.12 -6.71 -36.21
N LEU A 526 1.12 -7.21 -35.46
CA LEU A 526 1.86 -8.44 -35.76
C LEU A 526 1.14 -9.72 -35.29
N TYR A 527 0.23 -9.60 -34.33
CA TYR A 527 -0.48 -10.75 -33.77
C TYR A 527 -1.64 -11.21 -34.66
N PRO A 528 -1.89 -12.53 -34.74
CA PRO A 528 -2.97 -13.07 -35.54
C PRO A 528 -4.33 -12.75 -34.92
N LYS A 529 -5.36 -12.67 -35.77
CA LYS A 529 -6.76 -12.65 -35.33
C LYS A 529 -7.28 -14.07 -35.13
N ILE A 530 -8.26 -14.25 -34.24
CA ILE A 530 -8.93 -15.54 -34.01
C ILE A 530 -9.46 -16.12 -35.33
N GLY A 531 -10.08 -15.29 -36.17
CA GLY A 531 -10.58 -15.70 -37.49
C GLY A 531 -9.50 -16.14 -38.48
N GLU A 532 -8.24 -15.72 -38.29
CA GLU A 532 -7.12 -16.13 -39.14
C GLU A 532 -6.57 -17.51 -38.72
N LEU A 533 -6.74 -17.92 -37.46
CA LEU A 533 -6.12 -19.14 -36.91
C LEU A 533 -6.34 -20.40 -37.77
N PRO A 534 -7.54 -20.70 -38.31
CA PRO A 534 -7.76 -21.86 -39.17
C PRO A 534 -6.80 -21.97 -40.35
N VAL A 535 -6.51 -20.87 -41.07
CA VAL A 535 -5.56 -20.91 -42.19
C VAL A 535 -4.11 -20.95 -41.72
N LEU A 536 -3.76 -20.33 -40.59
CA LEU A 536 -2.37 -20.24 -40.12
C LEU A 536 -1.77 -21.58 -39.70
N ILE A 537 -2.61 -22.50 -39.20
CA ILE A 537 -2.19 -23.82 -38.72
C ILE A 537 -2.48 -24.95 -39.71
N TYR A 538 -3.11 -24.66 -40.84
CA TYR A 538 -3.68 -25.67 -41.73
C TYR A 538 -2.62 -26.60 -42.32
N ASP A 539 -2.86 -27.91 -42.18
CA ASP A 539 -2.21 -28.96 -42.96
C ASP A 539 -3.30 -29.95 -43.44
N PRO A 540 -3.39 -30.25 -44.75
CA PRO A 540 -4.43 -31.11 -45.30
C PRO A 540 -4.51 -32.51 -44.69
N ILE A 541 -3.38 -33.10 -44.30
CA ILE A 541 -3.35 -34.46 -43.73
C ILE A 541 -3.77 -34.40 -42.26
N VAL A 542 -3.24 -33.44 -41.49
CA VAL A 542 -3.55 -33.31 -40.06
C VAL A 542 -5.00 -32.86 -39.81
N MET A 543 -5.56 -32.07 -40.73
CA MET A 543 -6.87 -31.43 -40.58
C MET A 543 -7.93 -32.01 -41.53
N GLU A 544 -7.77 -33.26 -41.96
CA GLU A 544 -8.72 -33.94 -42.84
C GLU A 544 -10.14 -33.94 -42.24
N VAL A 545 -10.27 -34.29 -40.95
CA VAL A 545 -11.54 -34.44 -40.22
C VAL A 545 -11.93 -33.22 -39.36
N ILE A 546 -11.16 -32.14 -39.39
CA ILE A 546 -11.34 -30.95 -38.55
C ILE A 546 -11.84 -29.79 -39.39
N THR A 547 -12.90 -29.09 -38.94
CA THR A 547 -13.43 -27.88 -39.60
C THR A 547 -12.82 -26.59 -39.07
N GLY A 548 -12.91 -25.51 -39.85
CA GLY A 548 -12.52 -24.18 -39.38
C GLY A 548 -13.29 -23.76 -38.13
N ALA A 549 -14.57 -24.16 -38.01
CA ALA A 549 -15.36 -23.96 -36.80
C ALA A 549 -14.81 -24.76 -35.60
N ASP A 550 -14.37 -26.00 -35.81
CA ASP A 550 -13.72 -26.81 -34.76
C ASP A 550 -12.46 -26.10 -34.25
N VAL A 551 -11.63 -25.53 -35.13
CA VAL A 551 -10.42 -24.76 -34.73
C VAL A 551 -10.79 -23.58 -33.83
N VAL A 552 -11.82 -22.81 -34.18
CA VAL A 552 -12.28 -21.66 -33.37
C VAL A 552 -12.85 -22.11 -32.01
N ASN A 553 -13.55 -23.24 -31.96
CA ASN A 553 -14.07 -23.78 -30.71
C ASN A 553 -12.94 -24.30 -29.80
N VAL A 554 -11.98 -25.04 -30.37
CA VAL A 554 -10.79 -25.51 -29.65
C VAL A 554 -9.94 -24.34 -29.16
N PHE A 555 -9.88 -23.23 -29.91
CA PHE A 555 -9.26 -21.99 -29.43
C PHE A 555 -9.93 -21.46 -28.16
N LYS A 556 -11.26 -21.45 -28.06
CA LYS A 556 -11.96 -21.00 -26.83
C LYS A 556 -11.61 -21.88 -25.63
N GLU A 557 -11.54 -23.19 -25.83
CA GLU A 557 -11.09 -24.10 -24.76
C GLU A 557 -9.62 -23.88 -24.35
N LEU A 558 -8.78 -23.44 -25.29
CA LEU A 558 -7.40 -23.05 -25.00
C LEU A 558 -7.36 -21.71 -24.24
N GLU A 559 -8.16 -20.73 -24.66
CA GLU A 559 -8.30 -19.42 -24.01
C GLU A 559 -8.75 -19.56 -22.55
N ASP A 560 -9.77 -20.39 -22.28
CA ASP A 560 -10.30 -20.60 -20.93
C ASP A 560 -9.34 -21.31 -19.97
N SER A 561 -8.42 -22.11 -20.51
CA SER A 561 -7.46 -22.91 -19.70
C SER A 561 -6.09 -22.24 -19.53
N SER A 562 -5.80 -21.22 -20.33
CA SER A 562 -4.49 -20.57 -20.40
C SER A 562 -4.39 -19.37 -19.47
N ILE A 563 -3.24 -19.18 -18.81
CA ILE A 563 -3.03 -18.07 -17.87
C ILE A 563 -2.39 -16.83 -18.52
N TYR A 564 -1.67 -16.99 -19.63
CA TYR A 564 -1.03 -15.88 -20.35
C TYR A 564 -1.70 -15.58 -21.69
N LEU A 565 -2.46 -16.52 -22.27
CA LEU A 565 -3.15 -16.26 -23.54
C LEU A 565 -4.20 -15.18 -23.33
N THR A 566 -4.05 -14.09 -24.08
CA THR A 566 -4.90 -12.91 -23.99
C THR A 566 -5.51 -12.60 -25.34
N LYS A 567 -6.82 -12.38 -25.33
CA LYS A 567 -7.56 -11.77 -26.44
C LYS A 567 -7.62 -10.25 -26.28
N LEU A 568 -7.26 -9.53 -27.33
CA LEU A 568 -7.32 -8.07 -27.44
C LEU A 568 -8.66 -7.61 -28.06
N SER A 569 -8.94 -6.30 -28.00
CA SER A 569 -10.20 -5.70 -28.47
C SER A 569 -10.55 -6.04 -29.93
N ASP A 570 -9.56 -6.23 -30.79
CA ASP A 570 -9.73 -6.45 -32.24
C ASP A 570 -9.71 -7.95 -32.61
N ASP A 571 -10.11 -8.83 -31.68
CA ASP A 571 -10.02 -10.29 -31.77
C ASP A 571 -8.60 -10.82 -32.04
N LYS A 572 -7.56 -10.03 -31.74
CA LYS A 572 -6.17 -10.45 -31.84
C LYS A 572 -5.73 -11.21 -30.60
N VAL A 573 -4.88 -12.22 -30.80
CA VAL A 573 -4.48 -13.12 -29.72
C VAL A 573 -2.96 -13.19 -29.59
N LEU A 574 -2.50 -13.18 -28.34
CA LEU A 574 -1.09 -13.34 -28.00
C LEU A 574 -0.94 -14.00 -26.64
N TYR A 575 0.25 -14.51 -26.35
CA TYR A 575 0.64 -14.76 -24.96
C TYR A 575 1.21 -13.47 -24.35
N ALA A 576 0.51 -12.87 -23.39
CA ALA A 576 0.99 -11.69 -22.69
C ALA A 576 2.16 -12.05 -21.76
N LEU A 577 3.06 -11.09 -21.51
CA LEU A 577 4.19 -11.29 -20.58
C LEU A 577 3.73 -11.43 -19.12
N LEU A 578 2.59 -10.82 -18.79
CA LEU A 578 1.94 -10.91 -17.48
C LEU A 578 0.71 -11.81 -17.56
N PRO A 579 0.50 -12.69 -16.58
CA PRO A 579 -0.65 -13.58 -16.56
C PRO A 579 -1.93 -12.84 -16.14
N ASP A 580 -3.09 -13.35 -16.56
CA ASP A 580 -4.39 -12.91 -16.06
C ASP A 580 -4.63 -13.47 -14.66
N ILE A 581 -4.32 -12.66 -13.65
CA ILE A 581 -4.52 -13.01 -12.24
C ILE A 581 -5.98 -13.33 -11.92
N LEU A 582 -6.96 -12.75 -12.63
CA LEU A 582 -8.38 -13.07 -12.40
C LEU A 582 -8.70 -14.51 -12.82
N THR A 583 -8.07 -15.02 -13.89
CA THR A 583 -8.20 -16.42 -14.30
C THR A 583 -7.69 -17.37 -13.22
N ILE A 584 -6.59 -17.02 -12.57
CA ILE A 584 -6.03 -17.81 -11.46
C ILE A 584 -6.94 -17.79 -10.24
N ILE A 585 -7.46 -16.61 -9.88
CA ILE A 585 -8.44 -16.48 -8.79
C ILE A 585 -9.68 -17.34 -9.10
N ARG A 586 -10.15 -17.35 -10.35
CA ARG A 586 -11.28 -18.18 -10.79
C ARG A 586 -10.99 -19.67 -10.65
N GLN A 587 -9.85 -20.16 -11.12
CA GLN A 587 -9.49 -21.58 -11.01
C GLN A 587 -9.47 -22.05 -9.55
N ARG A 588 -8.89 -21.25 -8.64
CA ARG A 588 -8.87 -21.55 -7.21
C ARG A 588 -10.23 -21.41 -6.54
N TYR A 589 -11.02 -20.42 -6.96
CA TYR A 589 -12.39 -20.22 -6.49
C TYR A 589 -13.24 -21.47 -6.75
N LEU A 590 -13.14 -22.08 -7.95
CA LEU A 590 -13.87 -23.29 -8.31
C LEU A 590 -13.51 -24.49 -7.41
N THR A 591 -12.33 -24.50 -6.81
CA THR A 591 -11.87 -25.54 -5.87
C THR A 591 -12.10 -25.19 -4.38
N THR A 592 -12.57 -23.97 -4.06
CA THR A 592 -12.73 -23.51 -2.67
C THR A 592 -14.08 -23.92 -2.09
N THR A 593 -14.10 -24.42 -0.85
CA THR A 593 -15.30 -24.98 -0.22
C THR A 593 -16.15 -23.94 0.51
N ASP A 594 -17.39 -24.29 0.88
CA ASP A 594 -18.24 -23.42 1.70
C ASP A 594 -17.74 -23.30 3.16
N PHE A 595 -17.09 -24.35 3.67
CA PHE A 595 -16.49 -24.35 5.01
C PHE A 595 -15.36 -23.32 5.11
N ASP A 596 -14.57 -23.21 4.04
CA ASP A 596 -13.54 -22.20 3.90
C ASP A 596 -14.09 -20.77 3.97
N ALA A 597 -15.26 -20.53 3.37
CA ALA A 597 -15.95 -19.24 3.42
C ALA A 597 -16.36 -18.87 4.85
N LEU A 598 -16.93 -19.82 5.61
CA LEU A 598 -17.31 -19.60 7.00
C LEU A 598 -16.09 -19.31 7.88
N THR A 599 -15.03 -20.11 7.76
CA THR A 599 -13.76 -19.90 8.47
C THR A 599 -13.20 -18.50 8.19
N LYS A 600 -13.30 -18.04 6.94
CA LYS A 600 -12.83 -16.71 6.55
C LYS A 600 -13.70 -15.59 7.14
N LEU A 601 -15.02 -15.80 7.20
CA LEU A 601 -15.94 -14.87 7.87
C LEU A 601 -15.61 -14.73 9.37
N GLU A 602 -15.37 -15.84 10.06
CA GLU A 602 -14.98 -15.84 11.48
C GLU A 602 -13.68 -15.04 11.71
N GLN A 603 -12.70 -15.21 10.83
CA GLN A 603 -11.44 -14.47 10.90
C GLN A 603 -11.61 -12.97 10.62
N LEU A 604 -12.46 -12.60 9.66
CA LEU A 604 -12.76 -11.20 9.33
C LEU A 604 -13.55 -10.49 10.44
N VAL A 605 -14.45 -11.23 11.08
CA VAL A 605 -15.50 -10.69 11.94
C VAL A 605 -15.22 -10.99 13.41
N GLN A 606 -13.95 -11.17 13.81
CA GLN A 606 -13.55 -11.40 15.21
C GLN A 606 -14.07 -10.31 16.17
N ARG A 607 -14.17 -10.60 17.48
CA ARG A 607 -14.72 -9.70 18.52
C ARG A 607 -14.20 -8.25 18.49
N LYS A 608 -13.00 -7.97 17.96
CA LYS A 608 -12.45 -6.59 17.83
C LYS A 608 -13.06 -5.79 16.66
N SER A 609 -13.70 -6.45 15.70
CA SER A 609 -14.35 -5.83 14.55
C SER A 609 -15.65 -5.10 14.91
N PHE A 610 -16.22 -5.40 16.09
CA PHE A 610 -17.38 -4.69 16.64
C PHE A 610 -16.98 -3.86 17.85
N ARG A 611 -17.62 -2.71 18.03
CA ARG A 611 -17.49 -1.92 19.27
C ARG A 611 -18.82 -1.87 20.01
N PRO A 612 -18.80 -1.96 21.36
CA PRO A 612 -19.96 -1.67 22.17
C PRO A 612 -20.55 -0.30 21.83
N GLY A 613 -21.88 -0.20 21.87
CA GLY A 613 -22.57 1.06 21.64
C GLY A 613 -22.67 1.89 22.93
N LYS A 614 -23.62 2.84 22.93
CA LYS A 614 -23.94 3.64 24.10
C LYS A 614 -24.56 2.76 25.20
N TYR A 615 -25.41 1.80 24.84
CA TYR A 615 -26.20 0.99 25.75
C TYR A 615 -25.74 -0.48 25.79
N VAL A 616 -25.58 -1.10 24.62
CA VAL A 616 -25.03 -2.46 24.45
C VAL A 616 -23.59 -2.48 24.93
N LYS A 617 -23.30 -3.31 25.94
CA LYS A 617 -21.95 -3.44 26.53
C LYS A 617 -21.24 -4.72 26.11
N ASN A 618 -21.98 -5.77 25.80
CA ASN A 618 -21.44 -7.06 25.38
C ASN A 618 -21.93 -7.43 23.98
N ILE A 619 -21.06 -8.02 23.16
CA ILE A 619 -21.37 -8.45 21.79
C ILE A 619 -20.91 -9.89 21.61
N ILE A 620 -21.83 -10.73 21.17
CA ILE A 620 -21.63 -12.17 20.97
C ILE A 620 -21.98 -12.50 19.52
N LEU A 621 -21.15 -13.32 18.90
CA LEU A 621 -21.28 -13.69 17.51
C LEU A 621 -21.54 -15.20 17.44
N ILE A 622 -22.57 -15.60 16.69
CA ILE A 622 -22.94 -17.00 16.50
C ILE A 622 -22.67 -17.36 15.03
N TYR A 623 -21.76 -18.29 14.78
CA TYR A 623 -21.39 -18.75 13.43
C TYR A 623 -21.95 -20.13 13.06
N THR A 624 -22.64 -20.77 14.00
CA THR A 624 -23.13 -22.14 13.89
C THR A 624 -24.66 -22.18 13.99
N SER A 625 -25.27 -23.08 13.24
CA SER A 625 -26.70 -23.41 13.31
C SER A 625 -27.00 -24.52 14.34
N ARG A 626 -25.95 -25.11 14.93
CA ARG A 626 -26.07 -26.25 15.87
C ARG A 626 -26.51 -25.77 17.25
N GLU A 627 -27.68 -26.21 17.67
CA GLU A 627 -28.31 -25.78 18.93
C GLU A 627 -27.42 -26.00 20.16
N LYS A 628 -26.78 -27.18 20.29
CA LYS A 628 -25.89 -27.47 21.42
C LYS A 628 -24.69 -26.51 21.52
N GLU A 629 -24.09 -26.15 20.39
CA GLU A 629 -22.98 -25.18 20.39
C GLU A 629 -23.46 -23.77 20.73
N ILE A 630 -24.69 -23.42 20.35
CA ILE A 630 -25.34 -22.15 20.72
C ILE A 630 -25.64 -22.14 22.23
N GLU A 631 -26.16 -23.23 22.79
CA GLU A 631 -26.40 -23.39 24.23
C GLU A 631 -25.12 -23.16 25.04
N ASP A 632 -24.01 -23.80 24.65
CA ASP A 632 -22.71 -23.61 25.29
C ASP A 632 -22.25 -22.13 25.26
N ILE A 633 -22.53 -21.40 24.16
CA ILE A 633 -22.23 -19.96 24.05
C ILE A 633 -23.14 -19.14 24.97
N VAL A 634 -24.43 -19.48 25.05
CA VAL A 634 -25.41 -18.78 25.89
C VAL A 634 -25.01 -18.90 27.36
N GLU A 635 -24.76 -20.11 27.85
CA GLU A 635 -24.36 -20.36 29.24
C GLU A 635 -23.06 -19.63 29.61
N ARG A 636 -22.08 -19.68 28.71
CA ARG A 636 -20.76 -19.08 28.96
C ARG A 636 -20.75 -17.55 28.86
N ASP A 637 -21.38 -16.98 27.85
CA ASP A 637 -21.19 -15.57 27.45
C ASP A 637 -22.42 -14.66 27.68
N ILE A 638 -23.64 -15.22 27.76
CA ILE A 638 -24.88 -14.45 28.00
C ILE A 638 -25.28 -14.49 29.47
N GLU A 639 -25.34 -15.69 30.06
CA GLU A 639 -25.81 -15.87 31.44
C GLU A 639 -24.77 -15.45 32.50
N SER A 640 -23.50 -15.31 32.10
CA SER A 640 -22.39 -14.96 32.99
C SER A 640 -22.27 -13.48 33.36
N THR A 641 -23.05 -12.60 32.74
CA THR A 641 -23.02 -11.14 32.94
C THR A 641 -24.43 -10.60 32.86
N ASP A 642 -24.84 -9.60 33.64
CA ASP A 642 -26.17 -8.96 33.54
C ASP A 642 -26.23 -7.79 32.55
N GLU A 643 -25.11 -7.52 31.87
CA GLU A 643 -25.00 -6.37 30.98
C GLU A 643 -25.85 -6.50 29.70
N PRO A 644 -26.33 -5.38 29.13
CA PRO A 644 -27.03 -5.38 27.85
C PRO A 644 -26.17 -6.03 26.77
N THR A 645 -26.72 -7.08 26.15
CA THR A 645 -25.96 -7.97 25.27
C THR A 645 -26.60 -8.02 23.89
N LEU A 646 -25.78 -7.76 22.87
CA LEU A 646 -26.15 -7.96 21.47
C LEU A 646 -25.59 -9.29 20.98
N VAL A 647 -26.47 -10.14 20.48
CA VAL A 647 -26.13 -11.42 19.86
C VAL A 647 -26.39 -11.30 18.37
N ILE A 648 -25.36 -11.48 17.54
CA ILE A 648 -25.44 -11.38 16.08
C ILE A 648 -25.27 -12.77 15.50
N TYR A 649 -26.27 -13.21 14.73
CA TYR A 649 -26.18 -14.46 14.00
C TYR A 649 -25.51 -14.24 12.64
N LEU A 650 -24.38 -14.91 12.43
CA LEU A 650 -23.56 -14.88 11.23
C LEU A 650 -23.29 -16.30 10.70
N GLY A 651 -24.05 -17.30 11.17
CA GLY A 651 -24.05 -18.62 10.56
C GLY A 651 -24.54 -18.48 9.12
N LEU A 652 -23.74 -18.93 8.14
CA LEU A 652 -24.08 -18.87 6.71
C LEU A 652 -25.14 -19.92 6.32
N GLU A 653 -26.10 -20.15 7.21
CA GLU A 653 -27.22 -21.07 7.14
C GLU A 653 -28.42 -20.42 7.83
N GLU A 654 -29.64 -20.78 7.43
CA GLU A 654 -30.83 -20.26 8.10
C GLU A 654 -30.81 -20.61 9.60
N PRO A 655 -31.04 -19.63 10.49
CA PRO A 655 -31.06 -19.89 11.92
C PRO A 655 -32.21 -20.83 12.28
N SER A 656 -31.95 -21.77 13.20
CA SER A 656 -32.99 -22.68 13.71
C SER A 656 -34.19 -21.89 14.26
N PRO A 657 -35.44 -22.35 14.06
CA PRO A 657 -36.62 -21.71 14.64
C PRO A 657 -36.53 -21.50 16.16
N SER A 658 -35.81 -22.39 16.86
CA SER A 658 -35.58 -22.38 18.31
C SER A 658 -34.53 -21.36 18.77
N ILE A 659 -33.76 -20.74 17.86
CA ILE A 659 -32.63 -19.86 18.24
C ILE A 659 -33.06 -18.71 19.15
N GLN A 660 -34.29 -18.22 18.97
CA GLN A 660 -34.86 -17.15 19.78
C GLN A 660 -35.04 -17.61 21.22
N ASP A 661 -35.44 -18.87 21.42
CA ASP A 661 -35.64 -19.47 22.74
C ASP A 661 -34.33 -19.78 23.43
N LEU A 662 -33.31 -20.17 22.66
CA LEU A 662 -31.97 -20.41 23.18
C LEU A 662 -31.29 -19.12 23.64
N VAL A 663 -31.36 -18.06 22.84
CA VAL A 663 -30.59 -16.82 23.04
C VAL A 663 -31.28 -15.81 23.96
N LEU A 664 -32.58 -15.60 23.81
CA LEU A 664 -33.30 -14.55 24.53
C LEU A 664 -33.70 -15.04 25.92
N ARG A 665 -32.72 -15.14 26.83
CA ARG A 665 -32.90 -15.59 28.22
C ARG A 665 -33.28 -14.49 29.21
N ARG A 666 -33.20 -13.22 28.80
CA ARG A 666 -33.59 -12.04 29.62
C ARG A 666 -33.91 -10.82 28.75
N ASN A 667 -34.50 -9.80 29.37
CA ASN A 667 -35.10 -8.64 28.71
C ASN A 667 -34.13 -7.62 28.11
N ASN A 668 -32.85 -7.66 28.48
CA ASN A 668 -31.81 -6.79 27.93
C ASN A 668 -30.86 -7.50 26.96
N VAL A 669 -31.32 -8.58 26.33
CA VAL A 669 -30.64 -9.25 25.22
C VAL A 669 -31.33 -8.91 23.90
N VAL A 670 -30.53 -8.57 22.89
CA VAL A 670 -30.96 -8.38 21.50
C VAL A 670 -30.38 -9.48 20.65
N LEU A 671 -31.21 -10.19 19.90
CA LEU A 671 -30.80 -11.11 18.86
C LEU A 671 -30.98 -10.44 17.48
N LEU A 672 -29.89 -10.24 16.75
CA LEU A 672 -29.87 -9.67 15.41
C LEU A 672 -29.69 -10.79 14.37
N LEU A 673 -30.67 -10.96 13.49
CA LEU A 673 -30.75 -12.02 12.50
C LEU A 673 -30.64 -11.48 11.06
N PRO A 674 -29.94 -12.20 10.17
CA PRO A 674 -29.86 -11.89 8.75
C PRO A 674 -31.05 -12.46 7.95
N GLU A 675 -31.28 -11.93 6.74
CA GLU A 675 -32.17 -12.55 5.74
C GLU A 675 -31.35 -13.25 4.65
N LEU A 676 -31.23 -14.59 4.74
CA LEU A 676 -30.28 -15.36 3.92
C LEU A 676 -30.89 -16.01 2.68
N ASN A 677 -32.16 -16.45 2.74
CA ASN A 677 -32.86 -17.10 1.62
C ASN A 677 -33.55 -16.13 0.63
N LYS A 678 -33.28 -14.84 0.74
CA LYS A 678 -33.84 -13.79 -0.13
C LYS A 678 -32.96 -13.57 -1.36
N ASP A 679 -33.53 -12.98 -2.40
CA ASP A 679 -32.78 -12.60 -3.60
C ASP A 679 -31.84 -11.43 -3.26
N PRO A 680 -30.51 -11.52 -3.52
CA PRO A 680 -29.57 -10.44 -3.22
C PRO A 680 -29.92 -9.12 -3.92
N ARG A 681 -30.63 -9.18 -5.06
CA ARG A 681 -31.05 -8.00 -5.83
C ARG A 681 -32.11 -7.16 -5.10
N GLU A 682 -32.93 -7.78 -4.24
CA GLU A 682 -33.88 -7.07 -3.38
C GLU A 682 -33.17 -6.09 -2.43
N PHE A 683 -31.90 -6.36 -2.12
CA PHE A 683 -31.06 -5.53 -1.25
C PHE A 683 -30.10 -4.60 -2.02
N GLY A 684 -30.17 -4.60 -3.35
CA GLY A 684 -29.23 -3.86 -4.19
C GLY A 684 -27.82 -4.44 -4.20
N LEU A 685 -27.66 -5.74 -3.97
CA LEU A 685 -26.37 -6.44 -4.00
C LEU A 685 -26.15 -7.06 -5.38
N TYR A 686 -25.08 -6.64 -6.06
CA TYR A 686 -24.67 -7.11 -7.38
C TYR A 686 -23.16 -7.31 -7.42
N TYR A 687 -22.69 -8.37 -8.08
CA TYR A 687 -21.25 -8.53 -8.28
C TYR A 687 -20.67 -7.37 -9.10
N THR A 688 -19.55 -6.84 -8.65
CA THR A 688 -18.72 -5.95 -9.48
C THR A 688 -18.23 -6.72 -10.71
N ASP A 689 -17.83 -6.03 -11.79
CA ASP A 689 -17.39 -6.70 -13.01
C ASP A 689 -16.22 -7.66 -12.78
N LYS A 690 -15.31 -7.33 -11.85
CA LYS A 690 -14.21 -8.21 -11.43
C LYS A 690 -14.72 -9.48 -10.76
N LEU A 691 -15.65 -9.35 -9.80
CA LEU A 691 -16.25 -10.49 -9.11
C LEU A 691 -17.06 -11.36 -10.07
N ARG A 692 -17.79 -10.76 -11.03
CA ARG A 692 -18.53 -11.48 -12.06
C ARG A 692 -17.61 -12.30 -12.97
N ARG A 693 -16.43 -11.78 -13.34
CA ARG A 693 -15.41 -12.55 -14.10
C ARG A 693 -14.89 -13.77 -13.35
N VAL A 694 -14.77 -13.67 -12.02
CA VAL A 694 -14.28 -14.77 -11.18
C VAL A 694 -15.38 -15.78 -10.88
N ILE A 695 -16.50 -15.32 -10.32
CA ILE A 695 -17.59 -16.13 -9.78
C ILE A 695 -18.53 -16.64 -10.88
N GLY A 696 -18.85 -15.80 -11.87
CA GLY A 696 -19.88 -16.05 -12.87
C GLY A 696 -21.16 -15.25 -12.61
N SER A 697 -22.32 -15.87 -12.83
CA SER A 697 -23.64 -15.25 -12.67
C SER A 697 -23.99 -14.95 -11.21
N GLU A 698 -24.88 -13.97 -10.97
CA GLU A 698 -25.39 -13.71 -9.63
C GLU A 698 -26.18 -14.93 -9.10
N PRO A 699 -25.97 -15.33 -7.83
CA PRO A 699 -26.70 -16.43 -7.21
C PRO A 699 -28.14 -16.02 -6.84
N LEU A 700 -28.98 -17.03 -6.61
CA LEU A 700 -30.40 -16.83 -6.29
C LEU A 700 -30.66 -16.42 -4.83
N THR A 701 -29.70 -16.66 -3.94
CA THR A 701 -29.86 -16.39 -2.49
C THR A 701 -28.73 -15.52 -1.96
N VAL A 702 -29.04 -14.69 -0.97
CA VAL A 702 -28.05 -13.90 -0.20
C VAL A 702 -27.02 -14.81 0.45
N LYS A 703 -27.42 -15.99 0.96
CA LYS A 703 -26.49 -16.99 1.51
C LYS A 703 -25.38 -17.34 0.52
N ASP A 704 -25.75 -17.72 -0.70
CA ASP A 704 -24.79 -18.13 -1.71
C ASP A 704 -23.98 -16.94 -2.24
N PHE A 705 -24.57 -15.75 -2.23
CA PHE A 705 -23.87 -14.49 -2.52
C PHE A 705 -22.72 -14.24 -1.54
N VAL A 706 -23.02 -14.27 -0.24
CA VAL A 706 -22.03 -14.06 0.83
C VAL A 706 -20.94 -15.13 0.79
N LYS A 707 -21.33 -16.41 0.62
CA LYS A 707 -20.36 -17.50 0.46
C LYS A 707 -19.42 -17.27 -0.72
N SER A 708 -19.95 -16.88 -1.88
CA SER A 708 -19.16 -16.69 -3.09
C SER A 708 -18.12 -15.58 -2.93
N ILE A 709 -18.51 -14.42 -2.38
CA ILE A 709 -17.56 -13.32 -2.16
C ILE A 709 -16.51 -13.64 -1.08
N LEU A 710 -16.87 -14.41 -0.04
CA LEU A 710 -15.93 -14.88 0.98
C LEU A 710 -14.92 -15.89 0.42
N LYS A 711 -15.34 -16.80 -0.47
CA LYS A 711 -14.42 -17.71 -1.17
C LYS A 711 -13.40 -16.94 -2.00
N VAL A 712 -13.86 -15.93 -2.75
CA VAL A 712 -12.94 -15.06 -3.51
C VAL A 712 -11.97 -14.35 -2.59
N PHE A 713 -12.46 -13.80 -1.48
CA PHE A 713 -11.61 -13.14 -0.48
C PHE A 713 -10.52 -14.08 0.06
N LYS A 714 -10.89 -15.31 0.43
CA LYS A 714 -9.93 -16.33 0.86
C LYS A 714 -8.89 -16.63 -0.22
N VAL A 715 -9.33 -16.87 -1.46
CA VAL A 715 -8.42 -17.20 -2.57
C VAL A 715 -7.38 -16.10 -2.78
N ILE A 716 -7.79 -14.84 -2.68
CA ILE A 716 -6.88 -13.70 -2.81
C ILE A 716 -5.85 -13.70 -1.68
N GLU A 717 -6.25 -13.95 -0.44
CA GLU A 717 -5.32 -14.03 0.69
C GLU A 717 -4.37 -15.23 0.60
N ASP A 718 -4.87 -16.40 0.21
CA ASP A 718 -4.04 -17.59 0.00
C ASP A 718 -2.98 -17.33 -1.08
N LEU A 719 -3.38 -16.73 -2.22
CA LEU A 719 -2.45 -16.32 -3.27
C LEU A 719 -1.39 -15.33 -2.78
N LYS A 720 -1.79 -14.35 -1.97
CA LYS A 720 -0.84 -13.38 -1.39
C LYS A 720 0.14 -14.03 -0.41
N ASN A 721 -0.22 -15.14 0.23
CA ASN A 721 0.66 -15.88 1.12
C ASN A 721 1.62 -16.82 0.34
N GLU A 722 1.25 -17.24 -0.87
CA GLU A 722 2.05 -18.11 -1.73
C GLU A 722 3.05 -17.35 -2.61
N ARG A 723 4.00 -16.66 -1.97
CA ARG A 723 4.97 -15.80 -2.66
C ARG A 723 5.82 -16.54 -3.71
N ASP A 724 6.22 -17.78 -3.45
CA ASP A 724 7.05 -18.56 -4.38
C ASP A 724 6.29 -19.01 -5.62
N PHE A 725 5.01 -19.36 -5.47
CA PHE A 725 4.12 -19.64 -6.60
C PHE A 725 3.97 -18.39 -7.48
N LEU A 726 3.62 -17.24 -6.89
CA LEU A 726 3.49 -15.98 -7.62
C LEU A 726 4.81 -15.58 -8.30
N LYS A 727 5.95 -15.73 -7.62
CA LYS A 727 7.27 -15.41 -8.20
C LYS A 727 7.60 -16.29 -9.41
N THR A 728 7.23 -17.56 -9.35
CA THR A 728 7.40 -18.50 -10.47
C THR A 728 6.51 -18.09 -11.65
N LEU A 729 5.35 -17.51 -11.37
CA LEU A 729 4.31 -17.16 -12.33
C LEU A 729 4.45 -15.74 -12.92
N VAL A 730 4.98 -14.75 -12.21
CA VAL A 730 5.13 -13.37 -12.77
C VAL A 730 6.58 -12.89 -12.86
N GLY A 731 7.52 -13.65 -12.32
CA GLY A 731 8.92 -13.23 -12.25
C GLY A 731 9.16 -12.23 -11.14
N LYS A 732 10.43 -12.02 -10.79
CA LYS A 732 10.80 -11.21 -9.61
C LYS A 732 10.45 -9.72 -9.78
N GLU A 733 10.57 -9.20 -10.99
CA GLU A 733 10.46 -7.76 -11.29
C GLU A 733 9.00 -7.26 -11.18
N GLU A 734 8.03 -8.12 -11.50
CA GLU A 734 6.61 -7.78 -11.57
C GLU A 734 5.84 -8.12 -10.28
N MET A 735 6.54 -8.64 -9.26
CA MET A 735 5.93 -9.02 -7.98
C MET A 735 5.20 -7.86 -7.32
N ASP A 736 5.81 -6.67 -7.29
CA ASP A 736 5.23 -5.52 -6.59
C ASP A 736 3.93 -5.05 -7.25
N TYR A 737 3.87 -5.09 -8.58
CA TYR A 737 2.67 -4.78 -9.34
C TYR A 737 1.53 -5.77 -9.03
N VAL A 738 1.82 -7.08 -9.07
CA VAL A 738 0.83 -8.12 -8.82
C VAL A 738 0.36 -8.12 -7.37
N TYR A 739 1.26 -7.91 -6.41
CA TYR A 739 0.88 -7.79 -5.00
C TYR A 739 -0.01 -6.59 -4.75
N LYS A 740 0.29 -5.45 -5.37
CA LYS A 740 -0.56 -4.26 -5.29
C LYS A 740 -1.94 -4.54 -5.88
N MET A 741 -2.01 -5.16 -7.05
CA MET A 741 -3.28 -5.52 -7.69
C MET A 741 -4.09 -6.49 -6.82
N LEU A 742 -3.46 -7.53 -6.25
CA LEU A 742 -4.13 -8.45 -5.32
C LEU A 742 -4.61 -7.73 -4.06
N GLU A 743 -3.84 -6.78 -3.51
CA GLU A 743 -4.25 -5.99 -2.35
C GLU A 743 -5.43 -5.07 -2.65
N ASP A 744 -5.46 -4.46 -3.83
CA ASP A 744 -6.58 -3.61 -4.27
C ASP A 744 -7.86 -4.44 -4.41
N ILE A 745 -7.79 -5.62 -5.05
CA ILE A 745 -8.94 -6.54 -5.16
C ILE A 745 -9.36 -7.05 -3.77
N ARG A 746 -8.40 -7.36 -2.88
CA ARG A 746 -8.67 -7.77 -1.50
C ARG A 746 -9.49 -6.72 -0.76
N ARG A 747 -9.03 -5.46 -0.75
CA ARG A 747 -9.70 -4.35 -0.06
C ARG A 747 -11.09 -4.05 -0.62
N GLU A 748 -11.23 -4.07 -1.94
CA GLU A 748 -12.52 -3.90 -2.62
C GLU A 748 -13.50 -5.00 -2.19
N THR A 749 -13.05 -6.26 -2.19
CA THR A 749 -13.86 -7.42 -1.78
C THR A 749 -14.21 -7.36 -0.29
N GLU A 750 -13.26 -6.97 0.58
CA GLU A 750 -13.47 -6.80 2.03
C GLU A 750 -14.55 -5.75 2.34
N LYS A 751 -14.43 -4.56 1.73
CA LYS A 751 -15.43 -3.50 1.87
C LYS A 751 -16.81 -3.99 1.43
N TYR A 752 -16.85 -4.74 0.33
CA TYR A 752 -18.08 -5.29 -0.21
C TYR A 752 -18.72 -6.36 0.69
N ILE A 753 -17.92 -7.19 1.36
CA ILE A 753 -18.38 -8.12 2.41
C ILE A 753 -19.03 -7.36 3.56
N PHE A 754 -18.40 -6.29 4.07
CA PHE A 754 -18.97 -5.51 5.17
C PHE A 754 -20.28 -4.82 4.79
N ILE A 755 -20.35 -4.20 3.60
CA ILE A 755 -21.60 -3.64 3.08
C ILE A 755 -22.70 -4.70 3.06
N THR A 756 -22.36 -5.91 2.57
CA THR A 756 -23.31 -7.02 2.52
C THR A 756 -23.80 -7.38 3.92
N ILE A 757 -22.90 -7.53 4.91
CA ILE A 757 -23.27 -7.86 6.30
C ILE A 757 -24.20 -6.80 6.91
N TYR A 758 -23.89 -5.51 6.77
CA TYR A 758 -24.78 -4.43 7.24
C TYR A 758 -26.16 -4.50 6.59
N THR A 759 -26.21 -4.86 5.31
CA THR A 759 -27.42 -4.86 4.52
C THR A 759 -28.34 -6.03 4.85
N ILE A 760 -27.77 -7.21 5.13
CA ILE A 760 -28.56 -8.43 5.34
C ILE A 760 -29.10 -8.55 6.78
N LEU A 761 -28.48 -7.90 7.75
CA LEU A 761 -28.90 -7.88 9.16
C LEU A 761 -30.11 -6.96 9.36
N LYS A 762 -31.31 -7.46 9.06
CA LYS A 762 -32.56 -6.69 9.03
C LYS A 762 -33.51 -6.93 10.22
N LYS A 763 -33.34 -8.01 10.98
CA LYS A 763 -34.30 -8.39 12.04
C LYS A 763 -33.66 -8.35 13.42
N ALA A 764 -34.08 -7.40 14.25
CA ALA A 764 -33.70 -7.34 15.66
C ALA A 764 -34.85 -7.87 16.54
N ILE A 765 -34.56 -8.83 17.41
CA ILE A 765 -35.53 -9.43 18.33
C ILE A 765 -35.06 -9.16 19.75
N VAL A 766 -35.90 -8.54 20.58
CA VAL A 766 -35.48 -8.03 21.89
C VAL A 766 -36.26 -8.67 23.03
N GLY A 767 -35.51 -9.13 24.04
CA GLY A 767 -36.02 -9.60 25.33
C GLY A 767 -36.91 -10.84 25.32
N LEU A 768 -37.44 -11.19 26.49
CA LEU A 768 -38.23 -12.41 26.71
C LEU A 768 -39.57 -12.41 25.98
N GLN A 769 -40.13 -11.22 25.74
CA GLN A 769 -41.33 -11.03 24.92
C GLN A 769 -41.08 -11.25 23.42
N ARG A 770 -39.81 -11.38 23.00
CA ARG A 770 -39.39 -11.62 21.62
C ARG A 770 -39.97 -10.58 20.64
N ILE A 771 -39.95 -9.31 21.04
CA ILE A 771 -40.48 -8.22 20.20
C ILE A 771 -39.58 -8.05 18.98
N LYS A 772 -40.17 -8.12 17.79
CA LYS A 772 -39.45 -8.06 16.51
C LYS A 772 -39.48 -6.65 15.95
N TYR A 773 -38.31 -6.16 15.55
CA TYR A 773 -38.12 -4.89 14.89
C TYR A 773 -37.39 -5.10 13.57
N GLU A 774 -37.93 -4.53 12.50
CA GLU A 774 -37.22 -4.41 11.23
C GLU A 774 -36.30 -3.19 11.30
N VAL A 775 -35.01 -3.42 11.09
CA VAL A 775 -33.94 -2.41 11.23
C VAL A 775 -33.22 -2.20 9.90
N ASP A 776 -32.82 -0.97 9.63
CA ASP A 776 -31.94 -0.66 8.51
C ASP A 776 -30.62 -0.12 9.05
N LEU A 777 -29.54 -0.88 8.81
CA LEU A 777 -28.22 -0.64 9.39
C LEU A 777 -27.18 -0.22 8.34
N ARG A 778 -27.59 -0.06 7.08
CA ARG A 778 -26.67 0.27 5.97
C ARG A 778 -26.08 1.67 6.16
N PRO A 779 -24.75 1.82 6.32
CA PRO A 779 -24.10 3.13 6.36
C PRO A 779 -24.01 3.74 4.95
N LEU A 780 -23.66 5.02 4.86
CA LEU A 780 -23.24 5.61 3.58
C LEU A 780 -22.00 4.88 3.05
N GLU A 781 -21.96 4.56 1.75
CA GLU A 781 -20.95 3.65 1.19
C GLU A 781 -19.49 4.10 1.40
N ASP A 782 -19.23 5.40 1.45
CA ASP A 782 -17.89 5.95 1.68
C ASP A 782 -17.44 5.85 3.15
N GLU A 783 -18.36 5.55 4.07
CA GLU A 783 -18.10 5.45 5.51
C GLU A 783 -17.83 4.01 5.96
N VAL A 784 -18.06 3.01 5.11
CA VAL A 784 -17.90 1.60 5.46
C VAL A 784 -16.43 1.19 5.46
N LYS A 785 -15.82 1.19 6.65
CA LYS A 785 -14.45 0.69 6.88
C LYS A 785 -14.45 -0.70 7.53
N ASP A 786 -15.31 -0.89 8.53
CA ASP A 786 -15.44 -2.11 9.32
C ASP A 786 -16.86 -2.22 9.92
N LEU A 787 -17.08 -3.22 10.77
CA LEU A 787 -18.35 -3.45 11.47
C LEU A 787 -18.45 -2.73 12.82
N SER A 788 -17.53 -1.80 13.13
CA SER A 788 -17.40 -1.24 14.49
C SER A 788 -18.58 -0.35 14.90
N VAL A 789 -19.28 0.22 13.92
CA VAL A 789 -20.37 1.18 14.13
C VAL A 789 -21.75 0.50 14.18
N LEU A 790 -21.82 -0.81 13.89
CA LEU A 790 -23.07 -1.56 13.79
C LEU A 790 -23.93 -1.47 15.05
N SER A 791 -23.33 -1.61 16.23
CA SER A 791 -24.05 -1.50 17.51
C SER A 791 -24.71 -0.14 17.70
N ARG A 792 -24.04 0.95 17.27
CA ARG A 792 -24.58 2.31 17.37
C ARG A 792 -25.79 2.49 16.45
N TYR A 793 -25.70 2.05 15.20
CA TYR A 793 -26.84 2.12 14.27
C TYR A 793 -28.02 1.27 14.74
N LEU A 794 -27.75 0.10 15.33
CA LEU A 794 -28.79 -0.73 15.92
C LEU A 794 -29.48 -0.02 17.07
N GLU A 795 -28.73 0.53 18.02
CA GLU A 795 -29.27 1.29 19.15
C GLU A 795 -30.13 2.48 18.70
N GLU A 796 -29.63 3.29 17.76
CA GLU A 796 -30.37 4.42 17.18
C GLU A 796 -31.69 3.95 16.52
N SER A 797 -31.67 2.80 15.85
CA SER A 797 -32.84 2.22 15.20
C SER A 797 -33.88 1.69 16.19
N LEU A 798 -33.42 1.05 17.28
CA LEU A 798 -34.27 0.52 18.34
C LEU A 798 -34.86 1.64 19.23
N GLU A 799 -34.08 2.67 19.53
CA GLU A 799 -34.53 3.84 20.31
C GLU A 799 -35.66 4.58 19.57
N LYS A 800 -35.51 4.79 18.24
CA LYS A 800 -36.58 5.34 17.40
C LYS A 800 -37.87 4.50 17.39
N ARG A 801 -37.77 3.21 17.70
CA ARG A 801 -38.89 2.25 17.74
C ARG A 801 -39.42 2.02 19.17
N GLY A 802 -38.99 2.84 20.12
CA GLY A 802 -39.52 2.85 21.49
C GLY A 802 -38.95 1.78 22.41
N VAL A 803 -37.81 1.16 22.08
CA VAL A 803 -37.06 0.33 23.03
C VAL A 803 -36.50 1.23 24.12
N LEU A 804 -36.74 0.87 25.38
CA LEU A 804 -36.35 1.69 26.53
C LEU A 804 -34.83 1.71 26.69
N THR A 805 -34.25 2.90 26.57
CA THR A 805 -32.82 3.19 26.74
C THR A 805 -32.54 4.10 27.95
N LYS A 806 -33.60 4.61 28.58
CA LYS A 806 -33.60 5.35 29.83
C LYS A 806 -34.82 4.92 30.65
N LEU A 807 -34.70 4.98 31.98
CA LEU A 807 -35.74 4.58 32.92
C LEU A 807 -35.84 5.59 34.05
N GLU A 808 -37.06 5.91 34.47
CA GLU A 808 -37.35 6.69 35.68
C GLU A 808 -38.05 5.80 36.74
N TRP A 809 -38.14 6.26 38.00
CA TRP A 809 -38.76 5.47 39.07
C TRP A 809 -40.22 5.10 38.75
N SER A 810 -40.97 6.04 38.18
CA SER A 810 -42.35 5.80 37.72
C SER A 810 -42.45 4.71 36.66
N ASP A 811 -41.42 4.55 35.82
CA ASP A 811 -41.41 3.51 34.78
C ASP A 811 -41.20 2.12 35.39
N ILE A 812 -40.37 2.01 36.44
CA ILE A 812 -40.21 0.75 37.21
C ILE A 812 -41.56 0.35 37.79
N VAL A 813 -42.22 1.27 38.50
CA VAL A 813 -43.54 1.00 39.09
C VAL A 813 -44.57 0.69 38.00
N SER A 814 -44.51 1.39 36.86
CA SER A 814 -45.45 1.19 35.76
C SER A 814 -45.31 -0.19 35.11
N GLN A 815 -44.08 -0.67 34.93
CA GLN A 815 -43.80 -1.98 34.38
C GLN A 815 -44.09 -3.11 35.38
N LEU A 816 -43.95 -2.84 36.67
CA LEU A 816 -44.24 -3.79 37.76
C LEU A 816 -45.60 -3.54 38.42
N LYS A 817 -46.59 -2.96 37.71
CA LYS A 817 -47.93 -2.69 38.27
C LYS A 817 -48.63 -3.92 38.84
N GLU A 818 -48.31 -5.10 38.31
CA GLU A 818 -48.84 -6.38 38.78
C GLU A 818 -48.37 -6.74 40.20
N TRP A 819 -47.30 -6.10 40.69
CA TRP A 819 -46.84 -6.19 42.08
C TRP A 819 -47.62 -5.21 42.97
N SER A 820 -48.94 -5.26 42.93
CA SER A 820 -49.82 -4.33 43.67
C SER A 820 -49.70 -4.43 45.19
N ASP A 821 -49.18 -5.54 45.71
CA ASP A 821 -48.88 -5.73 47.14
C ASP A 821 -47.62 -4.98 47.61
N VAL A 822 -46.81 -4.53 46.66
CA VAL A 822 -45.51 -3.87 46.86
C VAL A 822 -45.63 -2.35 46.74
N TRP A 823 -46.47 -1.86 45.83
CA TRP A 823 -46.62 -0.42 45.57
C TRP A 823 -47.82 0.16 46.32
N ASP A 824 -47.70 1.40 46.77
CA ASP A 824 -48.83 2.22 47.24
C ASP A 824 -49.34 3.15 46.11
N ILE A 825 -50.49 3.79 46.29
CA ILE A 825 -51.18 4.61 45.28
C ILE A 825 -50.31 5.80 44.82
N ASP A 826 -49.39 6.26 45.68
CA ASP A 826 -48.47 7.36 45.45
C ASP A 826 -47.11 6.94 44.85
N TYR A 827 -46.99 5.71 44.33
CA TYR A 827 -45.76 5.12 43.79
C TYR A 827 -44.65 4.87 44.84
N SER A 828 -44.99 4.94 46.13
CA SER A 828 -44.09 4.56 47.22
C SER A 828 -44.13 3.06 47.53
N VAL A 829 -43.15 2.59 48.30
CA VAL A 829 -42.98 1.17 48.62
C VAL A 829 -43.76 0.78 49.88
N LYS A 830 -44.77 -0.08 49.74
CA LYS A 830 -45.65 -0.56 50.81
C LYS A 830 -45.00 -1.59 51.75
N LYS A 831 -44.06 -2.41 51.25
CA LYS A 831 -43.32 -3.43 52.00
C LYS A 831 -41.85 -3.48 51.57
N PRO A 832 -40.89 -3.79 52.48
CA PRO A 832 -39.47 -3.92 52.12
C PRO A 832 -39.22 -4.92 50.98
N ILE A 833 -38.38 -4.55 50.01
CA ILE A 833 -38.05 -5.40 48.85
C ILE A 833 -36.57 -5.32 48.55
N ARG A 834 -35.93 -6.47 48.30
CA ARG A 834 -34.51 -6.46 47.96
C ARG A 834 -34.25 -5.84 46.60
N VAL A 835 -33.18 -5.04 46.53
CA VAL A 835 -32.71 -4.44 45.28
C VAL A 835 -32.39 -5.52 44.24
N SER A 836 -31.79 -6.65 44.68
CA SER A 836 -31.55 -7.81 43.82
C SER A 836 -32.82 -8.36 43.18
N ASP A 837 -33.91 -8.45 43.95
CA ASP A 837 -35.15 -9.05 43.50
C ASP A 837 -35.84 -8.14 42.49
N LEU A 838 -35.81 -6.82 42.72
CA LEU A 838 -36.34 -5.82 41.80
C LEU A 838 -35.59 -5.82 40.47
N TRP A 839 -34.25 -5.89 40.51
CA TRP A 839 -33.43 -5.99 39.30
C TRP A 839 -33.65 -7.31 38.56
N ASN A 840 -33.71 -8.43 39.29
CA ASN A 840 -33.97 -9.75 38.73
C ASN A 840 -35.33 -9.81 38.02
N GLN A 841 -36.36 -9.14 38.53
CA GLN A 841 -37.66 -9.05 37.86
C GLN A 841 -37.58 -8.26 36.55
N LEU A 842 -36.88 -7.13 36.53
CA LEU A 842 -36.71 -6.34 35.30
C LEU A 842 -36.00 -7.17 34.22
N LEU A 843 -34.97 -7.93 34.60
CA LEU A 843 -34.25 -8.78 33.66
C LEU A 843 -35.04 -10.02 33.22
N ASN A 844 -35.66 -10.75 34.15
CA ASN A 844 -36.05 -12.14 33.90
C ASN A 844 -37.57 -12.37 33.84
N SER A 845 -38.40 -11.34 34.02
CA SER A 845 -39.85 -11.47 33.90
C SER A 845 -40.35 -11.23 32.47
N ILE A 846 -41.19 -12.13 31.95
CA ILE A 846 -41.82 -11.96 30.63
C ILE A 846 -42.86 -10.84 30.59
N SER A 847 -43.40 -10.37 31.73
CA SER A 847 -44.36 -9.26 31.78
C SER A 847 -43.71 -7.89 31.60
N ILE A 848 -42.38 -7.81 31.72
CA ILE A 848 -41.60 -6.58 31.57
C ILE A 848 -41.30 -6.29 30.10
N ARG A 849 -41.38 -5.01 29.71
CA ARG A 849 -41.06 -4.60 28.35
C ARG A 849 -39.55 -4.69 28.13
N PRO A 850 -39.08 -5.28 27.02
CA PRO A 850 -37.66 -5.34 26.72
C PRO A 850 -36.99 -3.96 26.71
N HIS A 851 -35.75 -3.89 27.23
CA HIS A 851 -35.02 -2.64 27.45
C HIS A 851 -33.51 -2.86 27.29
N LEU A 852 -32.74 -1.79 27.05
CA LEU A 852 -31.26 -1.86 26.89
C LEU A 852 -30.53 -1.23 28.09
N LEU A 853 -30.95 -1.59 29.30
CA LEU A 853 -30.46 -0.96 30.53
C LEU A 853 -29.48 -1.89 31.27
N SER A 854 -28.39 -1.31 31.77
CA SER A 854 -27.46 -1.98 32.68
C SER A 854 -27.86 -1.82 34.15
N PHE A 855 -27.26 -2.59 35.05
CA PHE A 855 -27.46 -2.40 36.49
C PHE A 855 -27.04 -1.00 36.95
N LYS A 856 -26.01 -0.42 36.31
CA LYS A 856 -25.57 0.95 36.59
C LYS A 856 -26.62 2.00 36.19
N ASP A 857 -27.38 1.74 35.13
CA ASP A 857 -28.48 2.62 34.75
C ASP A 857 -29.62 2.51 35.76
N PHE A 858 -29.91 1.30 36.24
CA PHE A 858 -30.87 1.05 37.31
C PHE A 858 -30.45 1.70 38.65
N GLU A 859 -29.17 1.64 39.03
CA GLU A 859 -28.63 2.30 40.22
C GLU A 859 -28.88 3.81 40.21
N LYS A 860 -28.75 4.47 39.05
CA LYS A 860 -29.09 5.91 38.92
C LYS A 860 -30.57 6.20 39.15
N VAL A 861 -31.45 5.27 38.79
CA VAL A 861 -32.89 5.41 39.06
C VAL A 861 -33.14 5.33 40.56
N LEU A 862 -32.46 4.40 41.25
CA LEU A 862 -32.53 4.28 42.71
C LEU A 862 -31.96 5.52 43.41
N GLU A 863 -30.85 6.07 42.92
CA GLU A 863 -30.28 7.34 43.40
C GLU A 863 -31.31 8.47 43.29
N THR A 864 -31.94 8.59 42.13
CA THR A 864 -32.93 9.65 41.89
C THR A 864 -34.16 9.47 42.77
N ALA A 865 -34.66 8.25 42.95
CA ALA A 865 -35.78 7.95 43.83
C ALA A 865 -35.43 8.27 45.30
N TYR A 866 -34.20 7.97 45.74
CA TYR A 866 -33.72 8.25 47.08
C TYR A 866 -33.61 9.75 47.36
N VAL A 867 -32.97 10.52 46.46
CA VAL A 867 -32.81 11.97 46.62
C VAL A 867 -34.16 12.69 46.70
N ASN A 868 -35.16 12.17 45.98
CA ASN A 868 -36.53 12.66 46.00
C ASN A 868 -37.36 12.14 47.20
N ASN A 869 -36.74 11.48 48.18
CA ASN A 869 -37.40 10.92 49.37
C ASN A 869 -38.53 9.91 49.04
N LEU A 870 -38.44 9.20 47.91
CA LEU A 870 -39.41 8.15 47.56
C LEU A 870 -39.04 6.82 48.20
N ILE A 871 -37.74 6.59 48.42
CA ILE A 871 -37.20 5.35 48.97
C ILE A 871 -36.08 5.63 49.98
N ALA A 872 -35.83 4.63 50.83
CA ALA A 872 -34.66 4.49 51.68
C ALA A 872 -34.15 3.05 51.60
N PHE A 873 -32.97 2.78 52.16
CA PHE A 873 -32.39 1.43 52.15
C PHE A 873 -32.26 0.86 53.56
N LYS A 874 -32.38 -0.46 53.66
CA LYS A 874 -32.24 -1.20 54.90
C LYS A 874 -31.34 -2.42 54.68
N TYR A 875 -30.46 -2.70 55.63
CA TYR A 875 -29.69 -3.94 55.69
C TYR A 875 -29.65 -4.44 57.13
N ASN A 876 -30.28 -5.58 57.40
CA ASN A 876 -30.59 -6.05 58.75
C ASN A 876 -31.30 -4.94 59.57
N ASP A 877 -30.80 -4.56 60.76
CA ASP A 877 -31.40 -3.51 61.59
C ASP A 877 -30.92 -2.08 61.25
N LYS A 878 -30.03 -1.96 60.26
CA LYS A 878 -29.46 -0.67 59.85
C LYS A 878 -30.28 -0.06 58.72
N ILE A 879 -30.58 1.23 58.87
CA ILE A 879 -31.36 2.03 57.93
C ILE A 879 -30.43 3.10 57.37
N PHE A 880 -30.43 3.25 56.05
CA PHE A 880 -29.72 4.25 55.26
C PHE A 880 -30.78 5.19 54.66
N TRP A 881 -30.96 6.34 55.30
CA TRP A 881 -32.00 7.32 54.91
C TRP A 881 -31.54 8.76 55.10
N LEU A 882 -31.09 9.13 56.30
CA LEU A 882 -30.54 10.46 56.58
C LEU A 882 -29.43 10.34 57.61
N LYS A 883 -28.39 11.17 57.46
CA LYS A 883 -27.41 11.39 58.52
C LYS A 883 -28.11 11.91 59.79
N HIS A 884 -27.72 11.38 60.95
CA HIS A 884 -28.21 11.85 62.26
C HIS A 884 -27.24 11.49 63.40
N PRO A 885 -27.10 12.34 64.43
CA PRO A 885 -27.54 13.74 64.47
C PRO A 885 -26.60 14.63 63.63
N TYR A 886 -27.08 15.81 63.24
CA TYR A 886 -26.24 16.84 62.62
C TYR A 886 -25.54 17.67 63.70
N SER A 887 -24.38 18.24 63.37
CA SER A 887 -23.79 19.29 64.20
C SER A 887 -24.51 20.63 63.95
N ARG A 888 -24.34 21.59 64.86
CA ARG A 888 -24.92 22.93 64.70
C ARG A 888 -24.44 23.62 63.43
N ASP A 889 -23.13 23.59 63.17
CA ASP A 889 -22.54 24.23 61.99
C ASP A 889 -23.02 23.57 60.69
N GLU A 890 -23.19 22.24 60.69
CA GLU A 890 -23.72 21.50 59.55
C GLU A 890 -25.19 21.84 59.28
N ALA A 891 -26.00 21.94 60.33
CA ALA A 891 -27.42 22.30 60.21
C ALA A 891 -27.60 23.70 59.62
N GLU A 892 -26.82 24.70 60.08
CA GLU A 892 -26.87 26.08 59.59
C GLU A 892 -26.35 26.23 58.14
N SER A 893 -25.41 25.38 57.71
CA SER A 893 -24.96 25.32 56.31
C SER A 893 -26.01 24.66 55.41
N LEU A 894 -26.57 23.51 55.81
CA LEU A 894 -27.57 22.78 55.02
C LEU A 894 -28.86 23.59 54.79
N ILE A 895 -29.26 24.40 55.77
CA ILE A 895 -30.40 25.32 55.62
C ILE A 895 -30.17 26.32 54.49
N ARG A 896 -29.01 26.98 54.47
CA ARG A 896 -28.66 27.97 53.45
C ARG A 896 -28.41 27.35 52.07
N GLU A 897 -27.77 26.19 52.02
CA GLU A 897 -27.30 25.63 50.75
C GLU A 897 -28.36 24.83 50.00
N ARG A 898 -29.22 24.10 50.73
CA ARG A 898 -30.18 23.15 50.16
C ARG A 898 -31.62 23.56 50.42
N ILE A 899 -31.97 23.88 51.67
CA ILE A 899 -33.38 24.03 52.08
C ILE A 899 -33.99 25.32 51.50
N GLU A 900 -33.24 26.43 51.47
CA GLU A 900 -33.68 27.66 50.77
C GLU A 900 -33.91 27.47 49.26
N LYS A 901 -33.35 26.40 48.66
CA LYS A 901 -33.54 26.01 47.26
C LYS A 901 -34.56 24.88 47.07
N ASP A 902 -35.35 24.60 48.11
CA ASP A 902 -36.36 23.53 48.17
C ASP A 902 -35.80 22.11 47.93
N LEU A 903 -34.52 21.88 48.26
CA LEU A 903 -33.88 20.56 48.17
C LEU A 903 -33.94 19.82 49.51
N THR A 904 -33.94 18.49 49.46
CA THR A 904 -33.90 17.63 50.66
C THR A 904 -32.48 17.47 51.22
N LEU A 905 -32.38 16.94 52.43
CA LEU A 905 -31.14 16.64 53.13
C LEU A 905 -30.45 15.35 52.63
N HIS A 906 -31.09 14.59 51.74
CA HIS A 906 -30.58 13.33 51.22
C HIS A 906 -29.29 13.54 50.43
N ASP A 907 -28.30 12.71 50.71
CA ASP A 907 -27.07 12.68 49.95
C ASP A 907 -26.70 11.23 49.68
N TRP A 908 -26.90 10.79 48.43
CA TRP A 908 -26.71 9.40 48.01
C TRP A 908 -25.32 8.86 48.36
N ASN A 909 -24.28 9.65 48.09
CA ASN A 909 -22.91 9.25 48.37
C ASN A 909 -22.67 9.12 49.88
N ARG A 910 -23.07 10.13 50.66
CA ARG A 910 -22.84 10.15 52.11
C ARG A 910 -23.66 9.09 52.85
N ASP A 911 -24.95 9.00 52.54
CA ASP A 911 -25.92 8.28 53.36
C ASP A 911 -26.07 6.82 52.93
N VAL A 912 -25.83 6.52 51.65
CA VAL A 912 -25.97 5.17 51.07
C VAL A 912 -24.60 4.61 50.70
N LEU A 913 -23.92 5.12 49.67
CA LEU A 913 -22.71 4.47 49.13
C LEU A 913 -21.56 4.39 50.15
N ASN A 914 -21.24 5.47 50.85
CA ASN A 914 -20.17 5.48 51.85
C ASN A 914 -20.48 4.53 53.01
N GLU A 915 -21.74 4.42 53.42
CA GLU A 915 -22.14 3.49 54.49
C GLU A 915 -22.11 2.03 54.02
N LEU A 916 -22.49 1.76 52.77
CA LEU A 916 -22.35 0.44 52.15
C LEU A 916 -20.88 0.03 52.04
N GLN A 917 -20.01 0.93 51.58
CA GLN A 917 -18.56 0.72 51.50
C GLN A 917 -17.92 0.47 52.87
N ARG A 918 -18.24 1.30 53.88
CA ARG A 918 -17.75 1.11 55.26
C ARG A 918 -18.12 -0.25 55.85
N ARG A 919 -19.21 -0.84 55.38
CA ARG A 919 -19.76 -2.11 55.88
C ARG A 919 -19.47 -3.29 54.96
N TYR A 920 -18.79 -3.08 53.83
CA TYR A 920 -18.55 -4.10 52.81
C TYR A 920 -19.85 -4.78 52.30
N VAL A 921 -20.93 -4.01 52.19
CA VAL A 921 -22.25 -4.49 51.72
C VAL A 921 -22.48 -4.01 50.28
N LYS A 922 -22.99 -4.88 49.40
CA LYS A 922 -23.38 -4.46 48.04
C LYS A 922 -24.77 -3.86 48.06
N LEU A 923 -25.04 -2.91 47.17
CA LEU A 923 -26.39 -2.33 47.03
C LEU A 923 -27.46 -3.39 46.75
N THR A 924 -27.12 -4.43 45.97
CA THR A 924 -28.00 -5.57 45.66
C THR A 924 -28.50 -6.31 46.90
N ASP A 925 -27.72 -6.31 47.98
CA ASP A 925 -28.03 -7.06 49.20
C ASP A 925 -28.94 -6.26 50.15
N THR A 926 -29.27 -5.02 49.80
CA THR A 926 -30.12 -4.12 50.59
C THR A 926 -31.60 -4.24 50.23
N GLU A 927 -32.47 -3.88 51.16
CA GLU A 927 -33.90 -3.74 50.97
C GLU A 927 -34.28 -2.27 50.76
N ILE A 928 -35.05 -2.01 49.71
CA ILE A 928 -35.75 -0.75 49.48
C ILE A 928 -36.94 -0.70 50.43
N VAL A 929 -37.04 0.37 51.21
CA VAL A 929 -38.12 0.62 52.17
C VAL A 929 -38.69 2.02 52.00
N SER A 930 -39.97 2.22 52.32
CA SER A 930 -40.55 3.57 52.30
C SER A 930 -40.10 4.38 53.52
N PRO A 931 -39.69 5.65 53.32
CA PRO A 931 -39.45 6.61 54.40
C PRO A 931 -40.58 6.68 55.44
N ARG A 932 -41.84 6.49 55.02
CA ARG A 932 -43.02 6.44 55.91
C ARG A 932 -42.91 5.34 56.97
N ILE A 933 -42.39 4.17 56.59
CA ILE A 933 -42.31 3.01 57.48
C ILE A 933 -41.17 3.17 58.49
N ILE A 934 -40.06 3.77 58.07
CA ILE A 934 -38.84 3.88 58.88
C ILE A 934 -38.77 5.13 59.75
N VAL A 935 -39.65 6.12 59.52
CA VAL A 935 -39.60 7.41 60.23
C VAL A 935 -39.70 7.25 61.75
N ARG A 936 -40.52 6.30 62.23
CA ARG A 936 -40.67 6.02 63.67
C ARG A 936 -39.43 5.39 64.28
N ASP A 937 -38.76 4.49 63.56
CA ASP A 937 -37.47 3.91 63.98
C ASP A 937 -36.36 4.96 64.00
N TYR A 938 -36.35 5.86 63.01
CA TYR A 938 -35.43 6.99 62.97
C TYR A 938 -35.63 7.93 64.17
N ILE A 939 -36.88 8.25 64.52
CA ILE A 939 -37.23 9.05 65.70
C ILE A 939 -36.79 8.35 66.99
N ASN A 940 -37.07 7.05 67.13
CA ASN A 940 -36.68 6.29 68.32
C ASN A 940 -35.15 6.22 68.49
N LYS A 941 -34.40 6.10 67.38
CA LYS A 941 -32.93 6.16 67.41
C LYS A 941 -32.44 7.52 67.87
N LEU A 942 -33.05 8.60 67.39
CA LEU A 942 -32.75 9.95 67.86
C LEU A 942 -33.06 10.12 69.36
N ARG A 943 -34.24 9.70 69.82
CA ARG A 943 -34.62 9.75 71.25
C ARG A 943 -33.64 9.03 72.17
N LYS A 944 -33.16 7.84 71.78
CA LYS A 944 -32.13 7.10 72.53
C LYS A 944 -30.82 7.88 72.70
N LEU A 945 -30.48 8.77 71.77
CA LEU A 945 -29.29 9.62 71.90
C LEU A 945 -29.46 10.72 72.96
N ALA A 946 -30.70 11.10 73.28
CA ALA A 946 -31.04 12.09 74.30
C ALA A 946 -31.25 11.50 75.71
N GLU A 947 -31.19 10.18 75.88
CA GLU A 947 -31.29 9.54 77.20
C GLU A 947 -30.01 9.74 78.03
N VAL A 948 -30.16 10.09 79.31
CA VAL A 948 -29.05 10.29 80.26
C VAL A 948 -28.80 8.99 81.03
N LYS A 949 -27.53 8.52 81.08
CA LYS A 949 -27.19 7.27 81.78
C LYS A 949 -27.15 7.47 83.30
N PRO A 950 -27.48 6.44 84.12
CA PRO A 950 -27.41 6.55 85.59
C PRO A 950 -26.02 6.98 86.07
N GLY A 951 -25.94 8.13 86.75
CA GLY A 951 -24.69 8.70 87.27
C GLY A 951 -24.10 9.87 86.46
N GLU A 952 -24.63 10.17 85.26
CA GLU A 952 -24.26 11.38 84.51
C GLU A 952 -25.02 12.61 85.02
N LYS A 953 -24.31 13.68 85.41
CA LYS A 953 -24.89 15.00 85.72
C LYS A 953 -24.92 15.90 84.46
N VAL A 954 -25.59 15.45 83.39
CA VAL A 954 -25.72 16.14 82.09
C VAL A 954 -27.20 16.26 81.69
N VAL A 955 -27.63 17.38 81.11
CA VAL A 955 -28.93 17.53 80.44
C VAL A 955 -28.74 17.40 78.93
N LYS A 956 -29.46 16.49 78.24
CA LYS A 956 -29.42 16.33 76.79
C LYS A 956 -30.75 16.73 76.14
N LYS A 957 -30.73 17.48 75.03
CA LYS A 957 -31.93 17.92 74.27
C LYS A 957 -31.75 17.77 72.76
N LEU A 958 -32.81 17.43 72.03
CA LEU A 958 -32.83 17.40 70.57
C LEU A 958 -33.58 18.61 70.02
N ILE A 959 -33.00 19.30 69.03
CA ILE A 959 -33.56 20.50 68.39
C ILE A 959 -33.61 20.31 66.88
N VAL A 960 -34.75 20.67 66.28
CA VAL A 960 -34.93 20.71 64.82
C VAL A 960 -34.68 22.13 64.33
N TYR A 961 -33.83 22.26 63.33
CA TYR A 961 -33.48 23.54 62.72
C TYR A 961 -34.32 23.75 61.47
N THR A 962 -35.16 24.79 61.49
CA THR A 962 -35.92 25.26 60.32
C THR A 962 -35.37 26.61 59.84
N PRO A 963 -35.67 27.07 58.62
CA PRO A 963 -35.22 28.37 58.13
C PRO A 963 -35.67 29.56 58.98
N SER A 964 -36.81 29.44 59.66
CA SER A 964 -37.41 30.53 60.45
C SER A 964 -37.12 30.44 61.95
N GLU A 965 -37.01 29.22 62.51
CA GLU A 965 -36.87 29.02 63.95
C GLU A 965 -36.26 27.65 64.32
N GLN A 966 -35.79 27.55 65.57
CA GLN A 966 -35.38 26.30 66.20
C GLN A 966 -36.53 25.79 67.07
N ARG A 967 -36.96 24.55 66.83
CA ARG A 967 -38.07 23.92 67.58
C ARG A 967 -37.56 22.72 68.37
N GLU A 968 -38.10 22.49 69.57
CA GLU A 968 -37.81 21.26 70.31
C GLU A 968 -38.34 20.05 69.51
N PHE A 969 -37.56 18.96 69.49
CA PHE A 969 -37.81 17.80 68.63
C PHE A 969 -39.17 17.14 68.86
N GLU A 970 -39.62 17.05 70.12
CA GLU A 970 -40.92 16.46 70.45
C GLU A 970 -42.10 17.34 69.99
N GLU A 971 -41.98 18.66 70.09
CA GLU A 971 -42.99 19.61 69.58
C GLU A 971 -43.06 19.60 68.06
N PHE A 972 -41.91 19.48 67.38
CA PHE A 972 -41.84 19.39 65.94
C PHE A 972 -42.54 18.13 65.42
N ILE A 973 -42.28 16.97 66.02
CA ILE A 973 -42.91 15.71 65.61
C ILE A 973 -44.41 15.73 65.86
N ALA A 974 -44.85 16.26 67.01
CA ALA A 974 -46.27 16.33 67.36
C ALA A 974 -47.11 17.18 66.37
N SER A 975 -46.48 18.05 65.58
CA SER A 975 -47.16 18.86 64.56
C SER A 975 -47.55 18.10 63.28
N PHE A 976 -47.22 16.81 63.18
CA PHE A 976 -47.56 15.98 62.03
C PHE A 976 -48.35 14.73 62.46
N GLU A 977 -49.60 14.62 62.01
CA GLU A 977 -50.48 13.48 62.30
C GLU A 977 -50.24 12.26 61.38
N ASP A 978 -49.57 12.46 60.24
CA ASP A 978 -49.29 11.42 59.25
C ASP A 978 -47.79 11.20 59.05
N ASP A 979 -47.39 9.93 59.08
CA ASP A 979 -45.99 9.49 59.00
C ASP A 979 -45.32 9.86 57.66
N SER A 980 -46.08 9.97 56.56
CA SER A 980 -45.51 10.40 55.27
C SER A 980 -45.16 11.88 55.29
N LYS A 981 -46.07 12.73 55.80
CA LYS A 981 -45.80 14.17 55.97
C LYS A 981 -44.64 14.41 56.94
N LEU A 982 -44.58 13.64 58.03
CA LEU A 982 -43.50 13.70 59.00
C LEU A 982 -42.15 13.28 58.40
N ALA A 983 -42.12 12.19 57.61
CA ALA A 983 -40.91 11.73 56.92
C ALA A 983 -40.41 12.78 55.92
N LEU A 984 -41.32 13.38 55.15
CA LEU A 984 -40.99 14.48 54.24
C LEU A 984 -40.44 15.69 55.00
N ALA A 985 -41.04 16.08 56.12
CA ALA A 985 -40.57 17.19 56.93
C ALA A 985 -39.17 16.94 57.51
N LEU A 986 -38.91 15.74 58.06
CA LEU A 986 -37.58 15.36 58.57
C LEU A 986 -36.53 15.23 57.47
N SER A 987 -36.94 14.93 56.23
CA SER A 987 -36.05 15.02 55.08
C SER A 987 -35.64 16.44 54.69
N LYS A 988 -36.38 17.45 55.16
CA LYS A 988 -36.13 18.87 54.85
C LYS A 988 -35.47 19.62 56.00
N TYR A 989 -35.48 19.13 57.23
CA TYR A 989 -34.99 19.89 58.39
C TYR A 989 -34.04 19.08 59.28
N PRO A 990 -32.79 19.54 59.51
CA PRO A 990 -31.79 18.78 60.25
C PRO A 990 -32.07 18.78 61.76
N VAL A 991 -31.78 17.65 62.41
CA VAL A 991 -31.95 17.46 63.86
C VAL A 991 -30.59 17.42 64.55
N VAL A 992 -30.42 18.23 65.59
CA VAL A 992 -29.17 18.44 66.34
C VAL A 992 -29.36 18.02 67.81
N LEU A 993 -28.34 17.40 68.42
CA LEU A 993 -28.30 17.04 69.85
C LEU A 993 -27.45 18.05 70.64
N ILE A 994 -27.95 18.53 71.79
CA ILE A 994 -27.32 19.52 72.68
C ILE A 994 -27.13 18.91 74.09
N GLU A 995 -25.98 19.13 74.76
CA GLU A 995 -25.62 18.58 76.09
C GLU A 995 -25.08 19.65 77.10
N GLU A 996 -25.50 19.68 78.40
CA GLU A 996 -25.12 20.71 79.44
C GLU A 996 -24.83 20.15 80.89
N LYS A 997 -23.86 20.69 81.70
CA LYS A 997 -23.47 20.30 83.12
C LYS A 997 -23.30 21.50 84.13
N PRO A 998 -23.52 21.39 85.49
CA PRO A 998 -23.37 22.49 86.50
C PRO A 998 -22.04 22.55 87.35
N SER A 999 -21.67 23.73 87.92
CA SER A 999 -20.30 24.17 88.37
C SER A 999 -19.91 24.14 89.89
N ARG A 1000 -18.60 24.05 90.26
CA ARG A 1000 -18.01 24.01 91.65
C ARG A 1000 -17.12 25.24 92.04
N VAL A 1001 -17.16 25.78 93.28
CA VAL A 1001 -16.61 27.12 93.67
C VAL A 1001 -15.29 27.12 94.52
N PHE A 1002 -14.30 27.98 94.20
CA PHE A 1002 -13.04 28.19 94.97
C PHE A 1002 -12.56 29.67 94.98
N TYR A 1003 -11.64 30.02 95.88
CA TYR A 1003 -11.03 31.36 96.02
C TYR A 1003 -9.50 31.38 95.83
N VAL A 1004 -8.93 32.52 95.39
CA VAL A 1004 -7.49 32.70 95.21
C VAL A 1004 -6.96 33.92 95.98
N THR A 1005 -5.89 33.72 96.74
CA THR A 1005 -5.19 34.75 97.52
C THR A 1005 -3.75 34.90 97.04
N ILE A 1006 -3.30 36.14 96.78
CA ILE A 1006 -1.92 36.44 96.35
C ILE A 1006 -1.15 37.04 97.52
N HIS A 1007 0.09 36.58 97.70
CA HIS A 1007 0.95 37.05 98.78
C HIS A 1007 2.01 38.03 98.26
N ASN A 1008 2.76 37.68 97.21
CA ASN A 1008 3.88 38.49 96.73
C ASN A 1008 3.96 38.53 95.19
N VAL A 1009 4.44 39.65 94.64
CA VAL A 1009 4.82 39.83 93.22
C VAL A 1009 6.25 40.40 93.19
N ASN A 1010 7.19 39.73 92.52
CA ASN A 1010 8.64 40.02 92.53
C ASN A 1010 9.19 40.30 93.94
N ASP A 1011 8.87 39.42 94.87
CA ASP A 1011 9.27 39.48 96.29
C ASP A 1011 8.70 40.68 97.08
N ILE A 1012 7.89 41.54 96.47
CA ILE A 1012 7.17 42.64 97.14
C ILE A 1012 5.78 42.14 97.59
N PRO A 1013 5.35 42.42 98.85
CA PRO A 1013 4.02 42.06 99.32
C PRO A 1013 2.92 42.66 98.44
N TYR A 1014 1.97 41.84 98.00
CA TYR A 1014 0.84 42.26 97.18
C TYR A 1014 -0.35 42.61 98.06
N ARG A 1015 -0.90 43.82 97.89
CA ARG A 1015 -2.17 44.22 98.50
C ARG A 1015 -3.27 44.09 97.46
N ASP A 1016 -4.33 43.38 97.83
CA ASP A 1016 -5.42 43.07 96.92
C ASP A 1016 -6.12 44.35 96.44
N GLY A 1017 -6.09 44.60 95.12
CA GLY A 1017 -6.74 45.75 94.48
C GLY A 1017 -5.81 46.85 93.92
N GLU A 1018 -4.51 46.86 94.24
CA GLU A 1018 -3.54 47.84 93.71
C GLU A 1018 -2.48 47.16 92.83
N PRO A 1019 -2.46 47.39 91.49
CA PRO A 1019 -1.46 46.78 90.61
C PRO A 1019 -0.10 47.47 90.74
N GLN A 1020 0.97 46.67 90.85
CA GLN A 1020 2.35 47.19 90.92
C GLN A 1020 2.83 47.74 89.57
N ILE A 1021 3.65 48.80 89.55
CA ILE A 1021 4.23 49.35 88.32
C ILE A 1021 5.70 48.94 88.23
N LEU A 1022 6.12 48.30 87.13
CA LEU A 1022 7.45 47.75 86.92
C LEU A 1022 8.03 48.17 85.56
N GLU A 1023 9.28 48.65 85.51
CA GLU A 1023 9.95 49.06 84.26
C GLU A 1023 11.25 48.28 84.04
N PHE A 1024 11.52 47.89 82.78
CA PHE A 1024 12.67 47.07 82.40
C PHE A 1024 13.29 47.52 81.06
N ASP A 1025 14.61 47.48 80.95
CA ASP A 1025 15.33 47.74 79.69
C ASP A 1025 15.59 46.39 78.97
N GLN A 1026 14.98 46.21 77.79
CA GLN A 1026 15.03 45.01 76.90
C GLN A 1026 14.16 43.81 77.29
N ARG A 1027 14.19 43.30 78.53
CA ARG A 1027 13.36 42.15 78.97
C ARG A 1027 12.89 42.27 80.42
N ALA A 1028 11.66 41.85 80.70
CA ALA A 1028 11.07 41.85 82.04
C ALA A 1028 10.90 40.44 82.61
N PHE A 1029 11.21 40.22 83.89
CA PHE A 1029 10.93 38.97 84.60
C PHE A 1029 9.94 39.21 85.75
N LEU A 1030 8.86 38.45 85.78
CA LEU A 1030 7.78 38.57 86.77
C LEU A 1030 7.55 37.24 87.50
N LYS A 1031 7.54 37.27 88.83
CA LYS A 1031 7.37 36.14 89.75
C LYS A 1031 6.20 36.42 90.70
N VAL A 1032 5.23 35.51 90.80
CA VAL A 1032 4.00 35.65 91.58
C VAL A 1032 3.84 34.46 92.52
N TYR A 1033 3.59 34.72 93.81
CA TYR A 1033 3.35 33.69 94.83
C TYR A 1033 1.97 33.87 95.49
N GLY A 1034 1.18 32.78 95.59
CA GLY A 1034 -0.19 32.81 96.12
C GLY A 1034 -0.69 31.43 96.57
N GLN A 1035 -1.97 31.33 96.91
CA GLN A 1035 -2.64 30.08 97.28
C GLN A 1035 -4.10 30.05 96.85
N THR A 1036 -4.62 28.85 96.58
CA THR A 1036 -6.04 28.59 96.31
C THR A 1036 -6.69 27.94 97.55
N VAL A 1037 -7.96 28.29 97.82
CA VAL A 1037 -8.73 27.81 98.98
C VAL A 1037 -10.12 27.34 98.52
N SER A 1038 -10.50 26.12 98.90
CA SER A 1038 -11.85 25.56 98.71
C SER A 1038 -12.12 24.48 99.76
N ASP A 1039 -13.40 24.22 100.05
CA ASP A 1039 -13.86 23.17 100.96
C ASP A 1039 -13.75 21.77 100.34
N GLU A 1040 -13.60 21.68 99.01
CA GLU A 1040 -13.40 20.43 98.28
C GLU A 1040 -12.02 20.37 97.61
N ARG A 1041 -11.47 19.14 97.50
CA ARG A 1041 -10.19 18.88 96.83
C ARG A 1041 -10.39 18.65 95.34
N TYR A 1042 -9.96 19.61 94.54
CA TYR A 1042 -9.95 19.47 93.08
C TYR A 1042 -8.90 20.38 92.45
N ASN A 1043 -8.63 20.13 91.17
CA ASN A 1043 -7.61 20.84 90.43
C ASN A 1043 -8.15 22.17 89.90
N VAL A 1044 -7.57 23.25 90.40
CA VAL A 1044 -7.78 24.60 89.88
C VAL A 1044 -6.61 24.96 89.00
N LYS A 1045 -6.89 25.44 87.80
CA LYS A 1045 -5.89 25.96 86.90
C LYS A 1045 -5.72 27.45 87.15
N VAL A 1046 -4.58 27.84 87.69
CA VAL A 1046 -4.20 29.25 87.86
C VAL A 1046 -3.34 29.65 86.68
N SER A 1047 -3.73 30.69 85.95
CA SER A 1047 -3.03 31.22 84.79
C SER A 1047 -2.59 32.66 85.01
N LEU A 1048 -1.33 32.94 84.72
CA LEU A 1048 -0.80 34.30 84.66
C LEU A 1048 -0.68 34.71 83.20
N GLU A 1049 -1.45 35.73 82.83
CA GLU A 1049 -1.52 36.30 81.49
C GLU A 1049 -0.78 37.61 81.46
N ILE A 1050 0.10 37.80 80.48
CA ILE A 1050 0.64 39.12 80.14
C ILE A 1050 -0.17 39.62 78.96
N ARG A 1051 -0.70 40.83 79.03
CA ARG A 1051 -1.46 41.44 77.95
C ARG A 1051 -0.90 42.79 77.56
N ASP A 1052 -0.92 43.12 76.29
CA ASP A 1052 -0.55 44.45 75.78
C ASP A 1052 -1.68 45.48 76.03
N PRO A 1053 -1.54 46.76 75.61
CA PRO A 1053 -2.51 47.81 75.89
C PRO A 1053 -3.85 47.61 75.16
N ASP A 1054 -3.88 46.87 74.05
CA ASP A 1054 -5.09 46.51 73.32
C ASP A 1054 -5.77 45.26 73.92
N ASN A 1055 -5.32 44.84 75.11
CA ASN A 1055 -5.82 43.69 75.86
C ASN A 1055 -5.55 42.35 75.13
N LYS A 1056 -4.56 42.31 74.24
CA LYS A 1056 -4.14 41.11 73.52
C LYS A 1056 -3.08 40.36 74.34
N LEU A 1057 -3.20 39.05 74.39
CA LEU A 1057 -2.32 38.17 75.15
C LEU A 1057 -0.93 38.07 74.51
N ILE A 1058 0.11 38.29 75.30
CA ILE A 1058 1.52 38.30 74.90
C ILE A 1058 2.20 37.06 75.48
N GLY A 1059 2.71 36.22 74.60
CA GLY A 1059 3.11 34.85 74.93
C GLY A 1059 1.92 33.94 75.24
N LYS A 1060 2.20 32.73 75.70
CA LYS A 1060 1.17 31.84 76.26
C LYS A 1060 0.98 32.17 77.74
N PRO A 1061 -0.25 32.08 78.29
CA PRO A 1061 -0.44 32.19 79.73
C PRO A 1061 0.46 31.17 80.42
N VAL A 1062 1.11 31.56 81.51
CA VAL A 1062 1.84 30.59 82.32
C VAL A 1062 0.84 29.97 83.29
N GLU A 1063 0.57 28.69 83.09
CA GLU A 1063 -0.50 27.98 83.76
C GLU A 1063 0.07 26.98 84.75
N LYS A 1064 -0.49 26.98 85.95
CA LYS A 1064 -0.15 26.01 86.99
C LYS A 1064 -1.43 25.40 87.51
N ILE A 1065 -1.50 24.09 87.48
CA ILE A 1065 -2.59 23.35 88.11
C ILE A 1065 -2.25 23.20 89.60
N VAL A 1066 -3.18 23.61 90.44
CA VAL A 1066 -3.05 23.64 91.90
C VAL A 1066 -4.26 22.93 92.46
N THR A 1067 -4.04 21.87 93.23
CA THR A 1067 -5.13 21.18 93.92
C THR A 1067 -5.55 21.98 95.16
N THR A 1068 -6.82 22.34 95.30
CA THR A 1068 -7.34 23.13 96.42
C THR A 1068 -7.46 22.33 97.72
N PRO A 1069 -7.17 22.93 98.90
CA PRO A 1069 -6.39 24.14 99.10
C PRO A 1069 -4.89 23.89 98.85
N GLY A 1070 -4.22 24.79 98.12
CA GLY A 1070 -2.81 24.60 97.73
C GLY A 1070 -2.08 25.88 97.36
N ARG A 1071 -0.77 25.96 97.64
CA ARG A 1071 0.07 27.12 97.31
C ARG A 1071 0.65 27.02 95.90
N PHE A 1072 0.90 28.16 95.26
CA PHE A 1072 1.49 28.23 93.93
C PHE A 1072 2.50 29.37 93.80
N GLU A 1073 3.41 29.16 92.85
CA GLU A 1073 4.43 30.10 92.41
C GLU A 1073 4.48 30.01 90.89
N ILE A 1074 4.37 31.15 90.22
CA ILE A 1074 4.41 31.29 88.77
C ILE A 1074 5.47 32.34 88.40
N THR A 1075 6.32 32.05 87.43
CA THR A 1075 7.32 32.99 86.91
C THR A 1075 7.21 33.09 85.39
N THR A 1076 7.35 34.30 84.84
CA THR A 1076 7.27 34.55 83.40
C THR A 1076 8.29 35.62 82.97
N GLU A 1077 8.76 35.52 81.72
CA GLU A 1077 9.67 36.47 81.07
C GLU A 1077 8.96 37.14 79.89
N ILE A 1078 9.11 38.46 79.76
CA ILE A 1078 8.63 39.24 78.62
C ILE A 1078 9.87 39.75 77.89
N SER A 1079 10.16 39.16 76.74
CA SER A 1079 11.35 39.46 75.94
C SER A 1079 11.13 40.50 74.86
N GLU A 1080 9.88 40.91 74.64
CA GLU A 1080 9.50 41.87 73.60
C GLU A 1080 9.32 43.28 74.18
N PRO A 1081 9.76 44.31 73.45
CA PRO A 1081 9.44 45.70 73.72
C PRO A 1081 7.94 46.03 73.66
N GLY A 1082 7.43 46.71 74.69
CA GLY A 1082 6.06 47.22 74.75
C GLY A 1082 5.62 47.57 76.17
N GLU A 1083 4.38 48.05 76.29
CA GLU A 1083 3.69 48.19 77.58
C GLU A 1083 2.76 47.00 77.79
N TYR A 1084 2.77 46.43 78.99
CA TYR A 1084 2.05 45.21 79.30
C TYR A 1084 1.35 45.27 80.66
N THR A 1085 0.34 44.43 80.84
CA THR A 1085 -0.42 44.26 82.09
C THR A 1085 -0.43 42.78 82.43
N ALA A 1086 0.04 42.43 83.63
CA ALA A 1086 0.00 41.08 84.16
C ALA A 1086 -1.33 40.84 84.89
N ILE A 1087 -2.09 39.85 84.44
CA ILE A 1087 -3.41 39.49 84.95
C ILE A 1087 -3.41 38.02 85.36
N LEU A 1088 -3.80 37.74 86.59
CA LEU A 1088 -3.99 36.38 87.07
C LEU A 1088 -5.45 35.97 86.94
N ARG A 1089 -5.68 34.79 86.38
CA ARG A 1089 -6.98 34.13 86.35
C ARG A 1089 -6.85 32.78 87.03
N ALA A 1090 -7.95 32.27 87.54
CA ALA A 1090 -8.02 30.90 87.98
C ALA A 1090 -9.37 30.31 87.60
N GLU A 1091 -9.39 29.08 87.08
CA GLU A 1091 -10.62 28.39 86.72
C GLU A 1091 -10.55 26.90 87.04
N GLU A 1092 -11.70 26.34 87.39
CA GLU A 1092 -11.90 24.90 87.50
C GLU A 1092 -12.52 24.37 86.20
N GLN A 1093 -12.12 23.17 85.77
CA GLN A 1093 -12.57 22.56 84.50
C GLN A 1093 -14.09 22.31 84.42
N GLY A 1094 -14.82 22.41 85.54
CA GLY A 1094 -16.25 22.16 85.67
C GLY A 1094 -17.13 23.41 85.81
N GLY A 1095 -16.58 24.62 85.80
CA GLY A 1095 -17.37 25.82 85.44
C GLY A 1095 -17.31 27.04 86.36
N TYR A 1096 -16.65 27.01 87.53
CA TYR A 1096 -16.43 28.26 88.28
C TYR A 1096 -15.11 28.91 87.87
N LYS A 1097 -15.18 30.18 87.51
CA LYS A 1097 -14.02 31.01 87.20
C LYS A 1097 -13.89 32.08 88.27
N HIS A 1098 -12.73 32.12 88.89
CA HIS A 1098 -12.38 33.24 89.75
C HIS A 1098 -12.21 34.50 88.89
N SER A 1099 -12.64 35.65 89.39
CA SER A 1099 -12.51 36.92 88.68
C SER A 1099 -11.03 37.22 88.38
N ALA A 1100 -10.78 37.78 87.19
CA ALA A 1100 -9.44 38.13 86.74
C ALA A 1100 -8.88 39.27 87.61
N LYS A 1101 -7.70 39.08 88.20
CA LYS A 1101 -7.03 40.08 89.05
C LYS A 1101 -5.81 40.65 88.34
N VAL A 1102 -5.75 41.97 88.22
CA VAL A 1102 -4.58 42.67 87.66
C VAL A 1102 -3.50 42.78 88.73
N LEU A 1103 -2.34 42.20 88.47
CA LEU A 1103 -1.23 42.13 89.43
C LEU A 1103 -0.20 43.25 89.23
N ALA A 1104 0.18 43.55 87.98
CA ALA A 1104 1.18 44.57 87.68
C ALA A 1104 1.00 45.19 86.28
N LYS A 1105 1.45 46.44 86.11
CA LYS A 1105 1.68 47.10 84.81
C LYS A 1105 3.19 47.16 84.55
N ILE A 1106 3.62 46.73 83.37
CA ILE A 1106 5.02 46.44 83.03
C ILE A 1106 5.41 47.21 81.76
N ARG A 1107 6.59 47.83 81.69
CA ARG A 1107 7.08 48.52 80.47
C ARG A 1107 8.47 48.03 80.03
N VAL A 1108 8.65 47.76 78.73
CA VAL A 1108 9.88 47.25 78.06
C VAL A 1108 10.14 48.04 76.74
N ARG A 1109 11.38 48.42 76.37
CA ARG A 1109 11.69 49.39 75.24
C ARG A 1109 12.28 48.76 73.93
N GLY A 1110 11.91 49.16 72.66
CA GLY A 1110 12.38 48.60 71.33
C GLY A 1110 11.51 48.73 69.99
N GLU A 1111 11.43 47.77 69.02
CA GLU A 1111 10.81 47.93 67.63
C GLU A 1111 9.89 46.74 67.14
N LEU A 1112 8.72 46.97 66.48
CA LEU A 1112 7.56 46.04 66.24
C LEU A 1112 7.09 45.87 64.75
N CYS A 1113 6.67 44.67 64.25
CA CYS A 1113 6.25 44.38 62.84
C CYS A 1113 5.02 43.44 62.61
N VAL A 1114 4.19 43.60 61.54
CA VAL A 1114 2.93 42.85 61.23
C VAL A 1114 2.69 42.53 59.72
N GLU A 1115 2.16 41.34 59.34
CA GLU A 1115 1.81 40.95 57.94
C GLU A 1115 0.30 40.99 57.61
N LYS A 1116 -0.11 41.37 56.37
CA LYS A 1116 -1.51 41.47 55.90
C LYS A 1116 -1.69 41.22 54.39
N LYS A 1117 -2.88 40.74 53.98
CA LYS A 1117 -3.30 40.55 52.57
C LYS A 1117 -4.23 41.67 52.12
N ILE A 1118 -4.03 42.19 50.92
CA ILE A 1118 -4.75 43.36 50.39
C ILE A 1118 -5.01 43.22 48.88
N LYS A 1119 -6.05 43.90 48.38
CA LYS A 1119 -6.42 43.92 46.95
C LYS A 1119 -5.80 45.13 46.22
N ILE A 1120 -5.97 45.18 44.90
CA ILE A 1120 -5.37 46.20 44.02
C ILE A 1120 -5.74 47.65 44.41
N ASP A 1121 -6.95 47.87 44.93
CA ASP A 1121 -7.45 49.19 45.35
C ASP A 1121 -6.64 49.73 46.55
N GLU A 1122 -6.29 48.83 47.49
CA GLU A 1122 -5.58 49.17 48.71
C GLU A 1122 -4.06 49.30 48.48
N ILE A 1123 -3.45 48.45 47.64
CA ILE A 1123 -2.00 48.54 47.34
C ILE A 1123 -1.67 49.84 46.60
N SER A 1124 -2.59 50.37 45.80
CA SER A 1124 -2.38 51.62 45.07
C SER A 1124 -2.14 52.81 46.00
N SER A 1125 -2.90 52.90 47.09
CA SER A 1125 -2.71 53.93 48.12
C SER A 1125 -1.36 53.80 48.84
N ILE A 1126 -0.88 52.57 49.04
CA ILE A 1126 0.40 52.26 49.72
C ILE A 1126 1.61 52.57 48.84
N LEU A 1127 1.49 52.42 47.51
CA LEU A 1127 2.57 52.74 46.58
C LEU A 1127 2.74 54.25 46.37
N GLU A 1128 1.69 55.04 46.62
CA GLU A 1128 1.64 56.49 46.40
C GLU A 1128 2.03 57.33 47.62
N GLN A 1129 1.95 56.79 48.84
CA GLN A 1129 2.28 57.52 50.09
C GLN A 1129 3.66 57.14 50.65
N GLU A 1130 4.49 58.13 51.01
CA GLU A 1130 5.66 57.92 51.88
C GLU A 1130 5.21 57.80 53.34
N VAL A 1131 5.15 56.58 53.87
CA VAL A 1131 4.69 56.34 55.23
C VAL A 1131 5.84 56.56 56.23
N LEU A 1132 5.97 57.79 56.71
CA LEU A 1132 6.94 58.19 57.74
C LEU A 1132 6.82 57.33 59.00
N GLY A 1133 7.93 56.67 59.37
CA GLY A 1133 8.03 55.87 60.59
C GLY A 1133 7.48 54.45 60.48
N ARG A 1134 7.11 53.99 59.26
CA ARG A 1134 6.75 52.58 59.02
C ARG A 1134 7.50 51.96 57.85
N ARG A 1135 8.07 50.77 58.04
CA ARG A 1135 8.75 50.02 56.97
C ARG A 1135 7.81 48.95 56.39
N ILE A 1136 7.54 49.00 55.08
CA ILE A 1136 6.64 48.06 54.38
C ILE A 1136 7.41 47.16 53.39
N GLU A 1137 7.11 45.87 53.35
CA GLU A 1137 7.71 44.86 52.47
C GLU A 1137 6.62 44.03 51.75
N ILE A 1138 6.76 43.73 50.46
CA ILE A 1138 5.82 42.89 49.70
C ILE A 1138 6.30 41.44 49.67
N LYS A 1139 5.42 40.50 50.01
CA LYS A 1139 5.73 39.07 50.09
C LYS A 1139 5.35 38.28 48.84
N SER A 1140 4.15 38.50 48.30
CA SER A 1140 3.72 37.84 47.06
C SER A 1140 2.53 38.52 46.39
N ILE A 1141 2.34 38.21 45.11
CA ILE A 1141 1.18 38.60 44.30
C ILE A 1141 0.58 37.33 43.67
N GLU A 1142 -0.74 37.18 43.73
CA GLU A 1142 -1.47 36.10 43.05
C GLU A 1142 -2.44 36.68 42.01
N ILE A 1143 -2.45 36.10 40.80
CA ILE A 1143 -3.35 36.44 39.69
C ILE A 1143 -4.20 35.22 39.39
N LYS A 1144 -5.49 35.23 39.75
CA LYS A 1144 -6.32 34.03 39.70
C LYS A 1144 -7.75 34.32 39.25
N GLY A 1145 -8.22 33.61 38.23
CA GLY A 1145 -9.60 33.66 37.74
C GLY A 1145 -9.74 33.39 36.24
N VAL A 1146 -10.92 33.69 35.69
CA VAL A 1146 -11.21 33.55 34.25
C VAL A 1146 -11.01 34.90 33.56
N LEU A 1147 -10.08 34.94 32.61
CA LEU A 1147 -9.73 36.10 31.81
C LEU A 1147 -10.39 36.02 30.42
N LYS A 1148 -11.18 37.03 30.06
CA LYS A 1148 -11.84 37.07 28.75
C LYS A 1148 -10.86 37.35 27.61
N LYS A 1149 -11.15 36.85 26.40
CA LYS A 1149 -10.26 36.92 25.22
C LYS A 1149 -9.73 38.33 24.91
N PHE A 1150 -10.56 39.35 25.04
CA PHE A 1150 -10.16 40.75 24.79
C PHE A 1150 -9.17 41.29 25.83
N ALA A 1151 -9.11 40.69 27.03
CA ALA A 1151 -8.23 41.09 28.12
C ALA A 1151 -6.92 40.27 28.18
N VAL A 1152 -6.77 39.25 27.33
CA VAL A 1152 -5.57 38.39 27.28
C VAL A 1152 -4.31 39.18 26.95
N HIS A 1153 -4.44 40.24 26.14
CA HIS A 1153 -3.32 41.14 25.85
C HIS A 1153 -2.81 41.87 27.11
N GLY A 1154 -3.71 42.24 28.03
CA GLY A 1154 -3.32 42.88 29.30
C GLY A 1154 -2.47 41.95 30.17
N LEU A 1155 -2.80 40.66 30.22
CA LEU A 1155 -2.01 39.67 30.95
C LEU A 1155 -0.65 39.43 30.29
N HIS A 1156 -0.60 39.37 28.96
CA HIS A 1156 0.67 39.28 28.22
C HIS A 1156 1.61 40.45 28.60
N THR A 1157 1.10 41.67 28.59
CA THR A 1157 1.89 42.88 28.88
C THR A 1157 2.37 42.92 30.33
N LEU A 1158 1.51 42.54 31.29
CA LEU A 1158 1.87 42.47 32.70
C LEU A 1158 2.97 41.42 32.97
N LEU A 1159 2.84 40.22 32.41
CA LEU A 1159 3.85 39.17 32.56
C LEU A 1159 5.18 39.54 31.89
N LYS A 1160 5.14 40.28 30.77
CA LYS A 1160 6.34 40.78 30.12
C LYS A 1160 7.10 41.78 30.99
N GLU A 1161 6.40 42.71 31.65
CA GLU A 1161 7.06 43.67 32.56
C GLU A 1161 7.60 43.01 33.84
N PHE A 1162 6.91 41.98 34.36
CA PHE A 1162 7.49 41.14 35.41
C PHE A 1162 8.78 40.45 34.93
N GLY A 1163 8.80 39.95 33.70
CA GLY A 1163 10.00 39.36 33.10
C GLY A 1163 11.15 40.36 32.93
N ASN A 1164 10.86 41.61 32.53
CA ASN A 1164 11.85 42.69 32.45
C ASN A 1164 12.49 43.01 33.80
N SER A 1165 11.76 42.75 34.90
CA SER A 1165 12.26 42.89 36.28
C SER A 1165 12.89 41.60 36.83
N ARG A 1166 13.16 40.60 35.97
CA ARG A 1166 13.73 39.28 36.28
C ARG A 1166 12.93 38.46 37.29
N VAL A 1167 11.61 38.63 37.28
CA VAL A 1167 10.72 37.97 38.23
C VAL A 1167 10.35 36.58 37.72
N ARG A 1168 10.39 35.60 38.62
CA ARG A 1168 9.98 34.22 38.33
C ARG A 1168 8.59 33.93 38.85
N ILE A 1169 7.86 33.10 38.11
CA ILE A 1169 6.44 32.83 38.35
C ILE A 1169 6.16 31.32 38.36
N THR A 1170 5.11 30.94 39.08
CA THR A 1170 4.62 29.56 39.16
C THR A 1170 3.11 29.57 38.99
N GLY A 1171 2.55 28.68 38.17
CA GLY A 1171 1.12 28.67 37.90
C GLY A 1171 0.70 27.88 36.68
N MET A 1172 -0.54 28.12 36.24
CA MET A 1172 -1.11 27.50 35.05
C MET A 1172 -1.99 28.46 34.25
N VAL A 1173 -2.09 28.18 32.95
CA VAL A 1173 -2.99 28.85 32.00
C VAL A 1173 -3.66 27.79 31.13
N LYS A 1174 -4.98 27.90 30.94
CA LYS A 1174 -5.80 26.93 30.20
C LYS A 1174 -6.82 27.62 29.30
N THR A 1175 -7.00 27.13 28.07
CA THR A 1175 -8.03 27.65 27.15
C THR A 1175 -9.44 27.17 27.53
N ILE A 1176 -10.44 28.04 27.39
CA ILE A 1176 -11.86 27.76 27.61
C ILE A 1176 -12.60 27.85 26.25
N ASN A 1177 -13.48 26.89 25.96
CA ASN A 1177 -14.32 26.78 24.73
C ASN A 1177 -13.59 26.51 23.39
N LYS A 1178 -13.03 25.31 23.25
CA LYS A 1178 -12.62 24.69 21.97
C LYS A 1178 -12.92 23.19 21.97
N GLU A 1179 -12.98 22.57 20.79
CA GLU A 1179 -12.99 21.11 20.63
C GLU A 1179 -11.69 20.45 21.14
N GLU A 1180 -10.55 21.16 21.09
CA GLU A 1180 -9.28 20.76 21.71
C GLU A 1180 -8.85 21.72 22.84
N VAL A 1181 -8.52 21.18 24.02
CA VAL A 1181 -8.15 21.94 25.22
C VAL A 1181 -6.62 22.02 25.37
N ILE A 1182 -6.07 23.23 25.44
CA ILE A 1182 -4.64 23.46 25.72
C ILE A 1182 -4.47 23.92 27.17
N LYS A 1183 -3.68 23.19 27.96
CA LYS A 1183 -3.30 23.53 29.35
C LYS A 1183 -1.78 23.62 29.46
N ILE A 1184 -1.28 24.72 30.03
CA ILE A 1184 0.14 24.96 30.27
C ILE A 1184 0.34 25.17 31.76
N GLU A 1185 1.18 24.35 32.37
CA GLU A 1185 1.61 24.47 33.77
C GLU A 1185 3.10 24.80 33.82
N PHE A 1186 3.49 25.64 34.77
CA PHE A 1186 4.87 26.09 34.90
C PHE A 1186 5.24 26.33 36.36
N GLU A 1187 6.46 25.97 36.73
CA GLU A 1187 7.00 26.14 38.07
C GLU A 1187 8.34 26.87 38.00
N ASN A 1188 8.48 27.93 38.81
CA ASN A 1188 9.66 28.80 38.86
C ASN A 1188 10.15 29.29 37.48
N ALA A 1189 9.22 29.56 36.57
CA ALA A 1189 9.51 29.92 35.19
C ALA A 1189 9.83 31.40 35.04
N ASP A 1190 10.65 31.75 34.06
CA ASP A 1190 10.86 33.14 33.66
C ASP A 1190 9.56 33.70 33.06
N SER A 1191 9.08 34.80 33.65
CA SER A 1191 7.86 35.47 33.24
C SER A 1191 7.89 35.93 31.77
N ASN A 1192 9.08 36.22 31.21
CA ASN A 1192 9.23 36.56 29.79
C ASN A 1192 8.99 35.39 28.84
N THR A 1193 9.30 34.16 29.25
CA THR A 1193 9.04 32.97 28.43
C THR A 1193 7.54 32.70 28.37
N ILE A 1194 6.87 32.77 29.52
CA ILE A 1194 5.43 32.57 29.59
C ILE A 1194 4.70 33.67 28.82
N SER A 1195 5.11 34.94 28.95
CA SER A 1195 4.45 36.04 28.25
C SER A 1195 4.42 35.84 26.74
N ARG A 1196 5.49 35.31 26.10
CA ARG A 1196 5.52 35.06 24.64
C ARG A 1196 4.52 34.00 24.18
N ILE A 1197 4.14 33.08 25.05
CA ILE A 1197 3.22 31.97 24.72
C ILE A 1197 1.76 32.43 24.81
N ILE A 1198 1.44 33.35 25.74
CA ILE A 1198 0.07 33.80 26.02
C ILE A 1198 -0.70 34.28 24.76
N PRO A 1199 -0.14 35.12 23.86
CA PRO A 1199 -0.85 35.55 22.66
C PRO A 1199 -1.18 34.42 21.67
N ALA A 1200 -0.35 33.37 21.61
CA ALA A 1200 -0.53 32.26 20.67
C ALA A 1200 -1.73 31.38 21.05
N ILE A 1201 -1.97 31.23 22.36
CA ILE A 1201 -3.13 30.49 22.91
C ILE A 1201 -4.34 31.40 23.17
N GLY A 1202 -4.15 32.72 23.14
CA GLY A 1202 -5.08 33.76 23.59
C GLY A 1202 -6.17 34.21 22.61
N LYS A 1203 -6.59 33.37 21.65
CA LYS A 1203 -7.70 33.71 20.75
C LYS A 1203 -9.08 33.59 21.41
N GLU A 1204 -9.15 32.95 22.58
CA GLU A 1204 -10.37 32.69 23.37
C GLU A 1204 -10.16 33.04 24.84
N ASP A 1205 -11.20 32.84 25.66
CA ASP A 1205 -11.14 33.05 27.12
C ASP A 1205 -10.17 32.06 27.78
N LEU A 1206 -9.43 32.51 28.79
CA LEU A 1206 -8.41 31.74 29.50
C LEU A 1206 -8.74 31.60 30.99
N GLU A 1207 -8.52 30.43 31.58
CA GLU A 1207 -8.45 30.24 33.03
C GLU A 1207 -7.00 30.41 33.47
N VAL A 1208 -6.74 31.27 34.46
CA VAL A 1208 -5.40 31.61 34.93
C VAL A 1208 -5.27 31.47 36.45
N ASN A 1209 -4.14 30.95 36.89
CA ASN A 1209 -3.74 30.92 38.30
C ASN A 1209 -2.22 31.03 38.38
N ILE A 1210 -1.71 32.24 38.64
CA ILE A 1210 -0.28 32.58 38.58
C ILE A 1210 0.15 33.25 39.88
N LYS A 1211 1.22 32.76 40.49
CA LYS A 1211 1.82 33.34 41.69
C LYS A 1211 3.19 33.93 41.41
N VAL A 1212 3.41 35.13 41.93
CA VAL A 1212 4.63 35.92 41.85
C VAL A 1212 5.17 36.11 43.26
N LYS A 1213 6.44 35.78 43.47
CA LYS A 1213 7.14 35.94 44.76
C LYS A 1213 8.40 36.78 44.57
N ASP A 1214 8.93 37.31 45.67
CA ASP A 1214 10.23 38.00 45.73
C ASP A 1214 10.30 39.29 44.89
N LEU A 1215 9.19 40.05 44.84
CA LEU A 1215 9.13 41.34 44.17
C LEU A 1215 9.33 42.49 45.19
N SER A 1216 10.36 43.31 44.99
CA SER A 1216 10.57 44.50 45.82
C SER A 1216 9.51 45.57 45.57
N ILE A 1217 9.30 46.43 46.58
CA ILE A 1217 8.33 47.52 46.49
C ILE A 1217 8.74 48.55 45.43
N GLU A 1218 10.04 48.83 45.25
CA GLU A 1218 10.52 49.71 44.17
C GLU A 1218 10.25 49.10 42.78
N ASN A 1219 10.44 47.80 42.60
CA ASN A 1219 10.14 47.12 41.33
C ASN A 1219 8.64 47.19 41.02
N LEU A 1220 7.78 46.99 42.02
CA LEU A 1220 6.34 47.13 41.83
C LEU A 1220 5.92 48.58 41.51
N LYS A 1221 6.51 49.59 42.16
CA LYS A 1221 6.28 51.01 41.83
C LYS A 1221 6.65 51.31 40.38
N ARG A 1222 7.79 50.80 39.91
CA ARG A 1222 8.25 50.97 38.52
C ARG A 1222 7.32 50.29 37.51
N ILE A 1223 6.87 49.06 37.81
CA ILE A 1223 5.93 48.33 36.95
C ILE A 1223 4.58 49.06 36.89
N LYS A 1224 4.07 49.57 38.03
CA LYS A 1224 2.86 50.41 38.07
C LYS A 1224 3.04 51.71 37.27
N GLN A 1225 4.20 52.35 37.31
CA GLN A 1225 4.46 53.55 36.48
C GLN A 1225 4.45 53.23 34.98
N ASN A 1226 5.01 52.08 34.56
CA ASN A 1226 5.04 51.66 33.15
C ASN A 1226 3.67 51.19 32.64
N LEU A 1227 2.89 50.52 33.49
CA LEU A 1227 1.64 49.84 33.11
C LEU A 1227 0.42 50.39 33.85
N GLY A 1228 0.42 51.67 34.23
CA GLY A 1228 -0.53 52.26 35.18
C GLY A 1228 -2.00 51.90 34.95
N ILE A 1229 -2.44 51.90 33.69
CA ILE A 1229 -3.81 51.52 33.32
C ILE A 1229 -4.14 50.10 33.78
N LEU A 1230 -3.22 49.13 33.63
CA LEU A 1230 -3.44 47.72 34.01
C LEU A 1230 -3.53 47.49 35.53
N PHE A 1231 -3.20 48.48 36.34
CA PHE A 1231 -3.35 48.46 37.80
C PHE A 1231 -4.63 49.18 38.26
N GLU A 1232 -5.45 49.69 37.34
CA GLU A 1232 -6.73 50.28 37.68
C GLU A 1232 -7.75 49.19 38.03
N PRO A 1233 -8.56 49.38 39.09
CA PRO A 1233 -9.56 48.40 39.55
C PRO A 1233 -10.59 48.02 38.49
N THR A 1234 -10.78 48.85 37.47
CA THR A 1234 -11.71 48.65 36.35
C THR A 1234 -11.15 47.73 35.27
N GLN A 1235 -9.84 47.48 35.24
CA GLN A 1235 -9.24 46.61 34.23
C GLN A 1235 -9.44 45.12 34.58
N PRO A 1236 -9.80 44.27 33.60
CA PRO A 1236 -10.11 42.87 33.87
C PRO A 1236 -8.96 42.04 34.45
N VAL A 1237 -7.70 42.45 34.24
CA VAL A 1237 -6.53 41.74 34.79
C VAL A 1237 -6.29 42.17 36.26
N ALA A 1238 -6.54 43.44 36.58
CA ALA A 1238 -6.33 44.00 37.92
C ALA A 1238 -7.28 43.39 38.96
N THR A 1239 -8.53 43.14 38.57
CA THR A 1239 -9.55 42.53 39.45
C THR A 1239 -9.20 41.11 39.88
N LEU A 1240 -8.26 40.46 39.19
CA LEU A 1240 -7.78 39.12 39.50
C LEU A 1240 -6.54 39.11 40.41
N MET A 1241 -6.01 40.28 40.81
CA MET A 1241 -4.77 40.41 41.58
C MET A 1241 -4.98 40.58 43.10
N GLU A 1242 -4.24 39.80 43.90
CA GLU A 1242 -4.19 39.93 45.37
C GLU A 1242 -2.73 40.00 45.86
N PHE A 1243 -2.44 40.89 46.83
CA PHE A 1243 -1.10 41.17 47.35
C PHE A 1243 -0.98 40.78 48.83
N THR A 1244 0.20 40.35 49.25
CA THR A 1244 0.53 40.11 50.67
C THR A 1244 1.71 40.99 51.08
N ILE A 1245 1.60 41.76 52.18
CA ILE A 1245 2.63 42.72 52.64
C ILE A 1245 2.94 42.60 54.15
N LYS A 1246 4.07 43.18 54.60
CA LYS A 1246 4.56 43.27 55.99
C LYS A 1246 4.88 44.72 56.39
N GLU A 1247 4.52 45.19 57.58
CA GLU A 1247 4.62 46.60 58.04
C GLU A 1247 5.26 46.71 59.47
N CYS A 1248 6.24 47.60 59.71
CA CYS A 1248 7.02 47.71 60.98
C CYS A 1248 7.14 49.13 61.58
N LYS A 1249 7.18 49.34 62.93
CA LYS A 1249 7.25 50.63 63.69
C LYS A 1249 8.01 50.54 65.05
N ARG A 1250 8.70 51.59 65.54
CA ARG A 1250 9.39 51.65 66.88
C ARG A 1250 8.46 51.98 68.08
N VAL A 1251 8.74 51.39 69.26
CA VAL A 1251 7.99 51.49 70.55
C VAL A 1251 8.88 51.80 71.75
#